data_AF-A0A9R1TQ67-F1
#
_entry.id   AF-A0A9R1TQ67-F1
#
_cell.length_a   1.000
_cell.length_b   1.000
_cell.length_c   1.000
_cell.angle_alpha   90.00
_cell.angle_beta   90.00
_cell.angle_gamma   90.00
#
_symmetry.space_group_name_H-M   'P 1'
#
loop_
_entity.id
_entity.type
_entity.pdbx_description
1 polymer ?
#
loop_
_entity_poly.entity_id
_entity_poly.type
_entity_poly.pdbx_seq_one_letter_code
_entity_poly.pdbx_strand_id
1 'polypeptide(L)'
;MHTGAKLQAVISDVLLFTRRRKLIFMTDITKMFRQIRVHPDDWPPQQILWTDLNGDIVTCQLTTVTYGTRSAPFLSIRVLHQLVEDEGSKYPLAVEPLMKERYVDDICGGADSAEELLRTAHQVTQLCLSGGFPLAKWHSNSPALLTYLQPDSTSQNQRSIEDSFTKILGVSWHPGTDKFKFSVTQPETSSITKRIILSETAQLFDPLGFLAPVVVRAKILLQALWIEKLGWDEPVSPTTAQRWRQFREELTQLSEITIPRWLGLLKDSIVEVHGFSDASQVAMSAVVYLKIFNGDKQDVTLVCSKTKVAPLKRLTIPRLELTAALLLAKLTKYVKDQLNLTNATTYLWTDSSVTLTWISSHSSRWKEFVKNRVSLIQDLTQQAHWRLVPGKENPADCASRGLSAHQLVAHKLWWTGPPWLQQDSSSWPTHALEKDLNVDLEEKPGVLLHLKAQPIALWDLIDRFSSLNRLLRVTAICRRFIARLRRVPHSSLQCPLTLGDLEEARILWIKLTQAAHFKDQLRSISRGERFSKSHPLTKLTPFIDHQGVLRVGGRLKFAHIGPESPNQAIIPRESRLAQLLIGQAHLRTLHRGTQLTLRQLRSSYWILGGWAPVRSFILKCVKCTRQRGVRAQQLMGQLPPARLSPVRAFLNTGVDYAGPVSLRSWKGRGHKSYKGWLAIFVCMTTSAVHLEVVSDYSPEGFIAAYRRFSSRRGIAHSLFSDCGTNFLGADKELRNLFLSGSAHSRQLAQLLINDGTQWSFNPPGAPHFGGKWEAAVKSVKFHLTRTIGEDLLTFEELTTLLAQIEAVLNSRPLEPLTDDPDDCSALTPGHFLIGQAPTTLPEPSLEQLNVSRLSRWQLIQQKLQGFWKWWSTGYLQCLQAISKWHHPTHQLRIGSLVLLTDERFPPTKWPLARVTALHPGSDGLTRVVSIRTAQTMLTRPIAKLVILPISPSEE
;
A
#
# COMPACT_ATOMS: atom_id res chain seq x y z
N MET A 1 13.50 36.04 -21.21
CA MET A 1 13.10 34.84 -21.99
C MET A 1 12.53 33.70 -21.14
N HIS A 2 11.29 33.28 -21.40
CA HIS A 2 10.61 32.16 -20.72
C HIS A 2 10.73 30.83 -21.50
N THR A 3 10.75 29.69 -20.80
CA THR A 3 10.86 28.34 -21.39
C THR A 3 9.69 27.97 -22.32
N GLY A 4 8.49 28.52 -22.08
CA GLY A 4 7.29 28.22 -22.86
C GLY A 4 6.75 26.79 -22.67
N ALA A 5 5.69 26.45 -23.40
CA ALA A 5 5.08 25.12 -23.38
C ALA A 5 5.85 24.14 -24.29
N LYS A 6 5.77 22.83 -24.01
CA LYS A 6 6.38 21.82 -24.88
C LYS A 6 5.55 21.65 -26.16
N LEU A 7 6.04 22.22 -27.27
CA LEU A 7 5.43 22.09 -28.60
C LEU A 7 6.09 21.00 -29.47
N GLN A 8 7.19 20.39 -29.00
CA GLN A 8 7.94 19.42 -29.77
C GLN A 8 7.19 18.08 -29.89
N ALA A 9 6.99 17.65 -31.15
CA ALA A 9 6.46 16.33 -31.48
C ALA A 9 7.39 15.21 -30.97
N VAL A 10 6.84 14.02 -30.71
CA VAL A 10 7.66 12.87 -30.33
C VAL A 10 8.23 12.22 -31.60
N ILE A 11 9.50 11.82 -31.59
CA ILE A 11 10.17 11.21 -32.76
C ILE A 11 9.37 10.00 -33.30
N SER A 12 8.77 9.20 -32.40
CA SER A 12 7.94 8.07 -32.80
C SER A 12 6.67 8.45 -33.56
N ASP A 13 6.12 9.65 -33.32
CA ASP A 13 4.95 10.17 -34.06
C ASP A 13 5.33 10.35 -35.53
N VAL A 14 6.43 11.08 -35.76
CA VAL A 14 6.93 11.39 -37.11
C VAL A 14 7.36 10.10 -37.82
N LEU A 15 8.03 9.17 -37.12
CA LEU A 15 8.41 7.88 -37.72
C LEU A 15 7.21 6.98 -38.05
N LEU A 16 6.15 6.95 -37.24
CA LEU A 16 4.93 6.23 -37.59
C LEU A 16 4.26 6.87 -38.81
N PHE A 17 4.23 8.20 -38.85
CA PHE A 17 3.71 8.94 -39.99
C PHE A 17 4.49 8.61 -41.27
N THR A 18 5.83 8.67 -41.22
CA THR A 18 6.63 8.39 -42.42
C THR A 18 6.36 7.00 -42.94
N ARG A 19 6.02 6.02 -42.10
CA ARG A 19 5.65 4.64 -42.52
C ARG A 19 4.26 4.53 -43.17
N ARG A 20 3.39 5.53 -43.03
CA ARG A 20 2.02 5.52 -43.59
C ARG A 20 2.02 5.71 -45.11
N ARG A 21 2.75 6.71 -45.62
CA ARG A 21 2.69 7.14 -47.03
C ARG A 21 3.58 6.29 -47.92
N LYS A 22 3.19 6.06 -49.17
CA LYS A 22 4.01 5.27 -50.12
C LYS A 22 5.28 6.00 -50.50
N LEU A 23 5.22 7.30 -50.80
CA LEU A 23 6.37 8.12 -51.14
C LEU A 23 6.57 9.18 -50.07
N ILE A 24 7.83 9.45 -49.72
CA ILE A 24 8.19 10.44 -48.71
C ILE A 24 9.35 11.31 -49.17
N PHE A 25 9.44 12.49 -48.59
CA PHE A 25 10.65 13.31 -48.61
C PHE A 25 11.03 13.74 -47.21
N MET A 26 12.30 14.09 -47.06
CA MET A 26 12.85 14.73 -45.88
C MET A 26 13.72 15.88 -46.28
N THR A 27 13.68 16.95 -45.50
CA THR A 27 14.51 18.14 -45.70
C THR A 27 14.79 18.82 -44.37
N ASP A 28 15.84 19.62 -44.34
CA ASP A 28 16.36 20.30 -43.16
C ASP A 28 16.25 21.82 -43.32
N ILE A 29 15.78 22.51 -42.28
CA ILE A 29 15.81 23.98 -42.25
C ILE A 29 17.23 24.45 -41.94
N THR A 30 17.87 25.09 -42.91
CA THR A 30 19.29 25.45 -42.84
C THR A 30 19.60 26.37 -41.65
N LYS A 31 20.24 25.91 -40.58
CA LYS A 31 20.56 26.76 -39.41
C LYS A 31 19.32 27.42 -38.77
N MET A 32 18.19 26.70 -38.69
CA MET A 32 16.89 27.18 -38.21
C MET A 32 16.94 28.23 -37.08
N PHE A 33 17.61 27.92 -35.97
CA PHE A 33 17.66 28.81 -34.79
C PHE A 33 18.23 30.19 -35.10
N ARG A 34 19.26 30.28 -35.96
CA ARG A 34 19.94 31.53 -36.31
C ARG A 34 19.16 32.41 -37.27
N GLN A 35 18.03 31.93 -37.80
CA GLN A 35 17.17 32.71 -38.67
C GLN A 35 16.04 33.43 -37.90
N ILE A 36 15.86 33.10 -36.63
CA ILE A 36 14.79 33.64 -35.80
C ILE A 36 15.35 34.77 -34.95
N ARG A 37 14.87 35.99 -35.19
CA ARG A 37 15.25 37.16 -34.39
C ARG A 37 14.60 37.10 -33.01
N VAL A 38 15.38 37.43 -31.98
CA VAL A 38 14.88 37.62 -30.61
C VAL A 38 14.54 39.08 -30.41
N HIS A 39 13.51 39.37 -29.60
CA HIS A 39 13.12 40.73 -29.27
C HIS A 39 14.28 41.52 -28.64
N PRO A 40 14.49 42.81 -28.97
CA PRO A 40 15.60 43.61 -28.44
C PRO A 40 15.74 43.62 -26.92
N ASP A 41 14.62 43.61 -26.19
CA ASP A 41 14.60 43.57 -24.72
C ASP A 41 15.24 42.29 -24.13
N ASP A 42 15.30 41.21 -24.92
CA ASP A 42 15.90 39.93 -24.55
C ASP A 42 17.34 39.76 -25.09
N TRP A 43 17.96 40.80 -25.66
CA TRP A 43 19.37 40.77 -26.08
C TRP A 43 20.38 40.85 -24.92
N PRO A 44 20.22 41.75 -23.91
CA PRO A 44 21.17 41.84 -22.79
C PRO A 44 21.46 40.50 -22.08
N PRO A 45 20.48 39.61 -21.81
CA PRO A 45 20.76 38.31 -21.18
C PRO A 45 21.46 37.30 -22.10
N GLN A 46 21.69 37.63 -23.39
CA GLN A 46 22.38 36.78 -24.38
C GLN A 46 23.77 37.33 -24.76
N GLN A 47 24.36 38.14 -23.88
CA GLN A 47 25.68 38.70 -24.06
C GLN A 47 26.77 37.63 -23.88
N ILE A 48 27.74 37.63 -24.78
CA ILE A 48 28.90 36.75 -24.76
C ILE A 48 30.19 37.58 -24.83
N LEU A 49 31.27 37.03 -24.30
CA LEU A 49 32.62 37.55 -24.49
C LEU A 49 33.26 36.79 -25.66
N TRP A 50 33.82 37.52 -26.61
CA TRP A 50 34.52 36.97 -27.77
C TRP A 50 35.94 37.54 -27.79
N THR A 51 36.92 36.70 -28.11
CA THR A 51 38.28 37.16 -28.33
C THR A 51 38.46 37.40 -29.82
N ASP A 52 38.77 38.64 -30.20
CA ASP A 52 39.00 38.97 -31.59
C ASP A 52 40.34 38.43 -32.11
N LEU A 53 40.64 38.67 -33.39
CA LEU A 53 41.88 38.21 -34.02
C LEU A 53 43.14 38.87 -33.42
N ASN A 54 42.99 39.98 -32.68
CA ASN A 54 44.09 40.69 -32.03
C ASN A 54 44.31 40.23 -30.58
N GLY A 55 43.45 39.35 -30.06
CA GLY A 55 43.51 38.87 -28.68
C GLY A 55 42.71 39.73 -27.69
N ASP A 56 41.97 40.73 -28.17
CA ASP A 56 41.18 41.62 -27.32
C ASP A 56 39.81 40.99 -27.00
N ILE A 57 39.38 41.13 -25.75
CA ILE A 57 38.07 40.65 -25.31
C ILE A 57 37.01 41.69 -25.68
N VAL A 58 36.18 41.37 -26.68
CA VAL A 58 35.04 42.17 -27.10
C VAL A 58 33.73 41.58 -26.57
N THR A 59 32.79 42.46 -26.28
CA THR A 59 31.44 42.07 -25.85
C THR A 59 30.51 42.01 -27.06
N CYS A 60 29.86 40.87 -27.27
CA CYS A 60 28.88 40.68 -28.35
C CYS A 60 27.51 40.30 -27.77
N GLN A 61 26.43 40.69 -28.45
CA GLN A 61 25.07 40.28 -28.11
C GLN A 61 24.50 39.39 -29.21
N LEU A 62 23.93 38.25 -28.82
CA LEU A 62 23.27 37.35 -29.77
C LEU A 62 21.84 37.84 -30.03
N THR A 63 21.55 38.25 -31.27
CA THR A 63 20.25 38.83 -31.68
C THR A 63 19.25 37.81 -32.19
N THR A 64 19.63 36.53 -32.21
CA THR A 64 18.84 35.41 -32.75
C THR A 64 18.69 34.31 -31.71
N VAL A 65 17.70 33.43 -31.89
CA VAL A 65 17.51 32.29 -31.00
C VAL A 65 18.79 31.45 -30.96
N THR A 66 19.29 31.23 -29.74
CA THR A 66 20.56 30.52 -29.52
C THR A 66 20.29 29.14 -28.95
N TYR A 67 20.87 28.11 -29.58
CA TYR A 67 20.80 26.74 -29.10
C TYR A 67 21.35 26.61 -27.67
N GLY A 68 20.84 25.65 -26.90
CA GLY A 68 21.23 25.46 -25.49
C GLY A 68 20.51 26.38 -24.50
N THR A 69 19.82 27.43 -24.96
CA THR A 69 18.92 28.21 -24.10
C THR A 69 17.61 27.43 -23.82
N ARG A 70 17.05 27.59 -22.61
CA ARG A 70 15.82 26.87 -22.20
C ARG A 70 14.61 27.23 -23.07
N SER A 71 14.55 28.44 -23.60
CA SER A 71 13.46 28.95 -24.44
C SER A 71 13.58 28.55 -25.91
N ALA A 72 14.76 28.15 -26.39
CA ALA A 72 14.98 27.91 -27.82
C ALA A 72 14.03 26.88 -28.46
N PRO A 73 13.73 25.71 -27.85
CA PRO A 73 12.83 24.74 -28.46
C PRO A 73 11.39 25.27 -28.62
N PHE A 74 10.92 26.07 -27.66
CA PHE A 74 9.59 26.67 -27.76
C PHE A 74 9.56 27.77 -28.82
N LEU A 75 10.52 28.69 -28.80
CA LEU A 75 10.57 29.82 -29.73
C LEU A 75 10.69 29.34 -31.18
N SER A 76 11.57 28.38 -31.45
CA SER A 76 11.76 27.88 -32.82
C SER A 76 10.53 27.22 -33.40
N ILE A 77 9.82 26.43 -32.59
CA ILE A 77 8.60 25.75 -33.02
C ILE A 77 7.42 26.73 -33.11
N ARG A 78 7.27 27.63 -32.15
CA ARG A 78 6.17 28.60 -32.11
C ARG A 78 6.20 29.54 -33.31
N VAL A 79 7.40 29.92 -33.77
CA VAL A 79 7.58 30.75 -34.98
C VAL A 79 7.13 29.99 -36.23
N LEU A 80 7.47 28.72 -36.37
CA LEU A 80 6.97 27.91 -37.49
C LEU A 80 5.44 27.71 -37.43
N HIS A 81 4.86 27.52 -36.24
CA HIS A 81 3.40 27.48 -36.09
C HIS A 81 2.76 28.83 -36.47
N GLN A 82 3.38 29.96 -36.11
CA GLN A 82 2.90 31.28 -36.52
C GLN A 82 2.97 31.44 -38.04
N LEU A 83 4.07 31.00 -38.67
CA LEU A 83 4.22 31.04 -40.12
C LEU A 83 3.10 30.24 -40.83
N VAL A 84 2.73 29.08 -40.29
CA VAL A 84 1.60 28.29 -40.79
C VAL A 84 0.26 29.02 -40.57
N GLU A 85 0.08 29.71 -39.45
CA GLU A 85 -1.13 30.49 -39.16
C GLU A 85 -1.28 31.70 -40.10
N ASP A 86 -0.18 32.41 -40.34
CA ASP A 86 -0.17 33.65 -41.15
C ASP A 86 -0.25 33.35 -42.65
N GLU A 87 0.48 32.35 -43.13
CA GLU A 87 0.72 32.11 -44.57
C GLU A 87 0.23 30.74 -45.06
N GLY A 88 -0.15 29.82 -44.15
CA GLY A 88 -0.51 28.44 -44.50
C GLY A 88 -1.76 28.30 -45.36
N SER A 89 -2.67 29.28 -45.35
CA SER A 89 -3.84 29.28 -46.23
C SER A 89 -3.48 29.37 -47.72
N LYS A 90 -2.32 29.96 -48.06
CA LYS A 90 -1.80 30.03 -49.43
C LYS A 90 -1.16 28.72 -49.89
N TYR A 91 -0.72 27.90 -48.94
CA TYR A 91 0.04 26.66 -49.18
C TYR A 91 -0.53 25.48 -48.38
N PRO A 92 -1.77 25.03 -48.68
CA PRO A 92 -2.50 24.07 -47.85
C PRO A 92 -1.82 22.70 -47.71
N LEU A 93 -1.07 22.23 -48.70
CA LEU A 93 -0.36 20.94 -48.64
C LEU A 93 0.87 21.01 -47.72
N ALA A 94 1.40 22.19 -47.43
CA ALA A 94 2.55 22.37 -46.55
C ALA A 94 2.19 22.38 -45.05
N VAL A 95 0.90 22.59 -44.73
CA VAL A 95 0.41 22.73 -43.36
C VAL A 95 0.61 21.44 -42.56
N GLU A 96 0.25 20.27 -43.11
CA GLU A 96 0.39 18.99 -42.41
C GLU A 96 1.86 18.63 -42.15
N PRO A 97 2.78 18.72 -43.14
CA PRO A 97 4.20 18.53 -42.93
C PRO A 97 4.81 19.39 -41.80
N LEU A 98 4.48 20.68 -41.75
CA LEU A 98 5.05 21.61 -40.78
C LEU A 98 4.47 21.49 -39.36
N MET A 99 3.19 21.11 -39.26
CA MET A 99 2.48 21.00 -37.98
C MET A 99 2.59 19.61 -37.34
N LYS A 100 2.63 18.54 -38.13
CA LYS A 100 2.55 17.16 -37.63
C LYS A 100 3.76 16.29 -37.97
N GLU A 101 4.43 16.54 -39.10
CA GLU A 101 5.45 15.64 -39.64
C GLU A 101 6.88 16.19 -39.50
N ARG A 102 7.08 17.08 -38.51
CA ARG A 102 8.35 17.76 -38.28
C ARG A 102 8.90 17.41 -36.91
N TYR A 103 10.22 17.23 -36.84
CA TYR A 103 10.95 17.15 -35.60
C TYR A 103 12.04 18.22 -35.57
N VAL A 104 11.78 19.32 -34.86
CA VAL A 104 12.69 20.48 -34.79
C VAL A 104 12.95 21.05 -36.18
N ASP A 105 14.14 20.91 -36.74
CA ASP A 105 14.57 21.40 -38.05
C ASP A 105 14.32 20.40 -39.18
N ASP A 106 14.14 19.12 -38.87
CA ASP A 106 13.81 18.06 -39.84
C ASP A 106 12.33 18.08 -40.19
N ILE A 107 12.00 18.38 -41.44
CA ILE A 107 10.65 18.29 -42.01
C ILE A 107 10.53 17.00 -42.81
N CYS A 108 9.53 16.18 -42.48
CA CYS A 108 9.11 15.06 -43.30
C CYS A 108 7.82 15.43 -44.05
N GLY A 109 7.66 14.92 -45.26
CA GLY A 109 6.45 15.03 -46.04
C GLY A 109 6.17 13.72 -46.76
N GLY A 110 4.92 13.42 -47.07
CA GLY A 110 4.59 12.22 -47.84
C GLY A 110 3.32 12.29 -48.65
N ALA A 111 3.25 11.48 -49.70
CA ALA A 111 2.11 11.35 -50.58
C ALA A 111 2.01 9.93 -51.17
N ASP A 112 0.87 9.61 -51.77
CA ASP A 112 0.64 8.30 -52.37
C ASP A 112 0.99 8.27 -53.87
N SER A 113 1.10 9.45 -54.51
CA SER A 113 1.53 9.64 -55.89
C SER A 113 2.75 10.57 -55.99
N ALA A 114 3.54 10.42 -57.05
CA ALA A 114 4.73 11.24 -57.26
C ALA A 114 4.38 12.71 -57.57
N GLU A 115 3.28 12.96 -58.29
CA GLU A 115 2.79 14.30 -58.60
C GLU A 115 2.37 15.07 -57.34
N GLU A 116 1.61 14.41 -56.47
CA GLU A 116 1.19 15.01 -55.19
C GLU A 116 2.42 15.28 -54.30
N LEU A 117 3.39 14.35 -54.27
CA LEU A 117 4.64 14.55 -53.53
C LEU A 117 5.41 15.79 -54.00
N LEU A 118 5.52 15.99 -55.32
CA LEU A 118 6.17 17.16 -55.92
C LEU A 118 5.47 18.46 -55.52
N ARG A 119 4.13 18.49 -55.60
CA ARG A 119 3.33 19.65 -55.20
C ARG A 119 3.50 19.97 -53.71
N THR A 120 3.50 18.95 -52.86
CA THR A 120 3.71 19.11 -51.41
C THR A 120 5.11 19.67 -51.12
N ALA A 121 6.16 19.10 -51.73
CA ALA A 121 7.53 19.59 -51.56
C ALA A 121 7.70 21.04 -52.03
N HIS A 122 7.08 21.40 -53.16
CA HIS A 122 7.07 22.77 -53.67
C HIS A 122 6.38 23.73 -52.69
N GLN A 123 5.17 23.40 -52.22
CA GLN A 123 4.44 24.24 -51.26
C GLN A 123 5.20 24.39 -49.93
N VAL A 124 5.83 23.32 -49.42
CA VAL A 124 6.66 23.39 -48.21
C VAL A 124 7.83 24.35 -48.42
N THR A 125 8.47 24.30 -49.58
CA THR A 125 9.56 25.22 -49.92
C THR A 125 9.09 26.67 -49.95
N GLN A 126 7.96 26.95 -50.60
CA GLN A 126 7.41 28.32 -50.69
C GLN A 126 6.95 28.88 -49.34
N LEU A 127 6.29 28.07 -48.52
CA LEU A 127 5.84 28.49 -47.19
C LEU A 127 7.05 28.78 -46.28
N CYS A 128 8.04 27.89 -46.23
CA CYS A 128 9.26 28.13 -45.45
C CYS A 128 10.02 29.38 -45.95
N LEU A 129 10.15 29.58 -47.26
CA LEU A 129 10.79 30.77 -47.83
C LEU A 129 10.03 32.07 -47.49
N SER A 130 8.70 32.04 -47.39
CA SER A 130 7.90 33.20 -46.96
C SER A 130 8.25 33.65 -45.53
N GLY A 131 8.68 32.71 -44.68
CA GLY A 131 9.23 32.98 -43.34
C GLY A 131 10.74 33.20 -43.30
N GLY A 132 11.43 33.22 -44.45
CA GLY A 132 12.88 33.35 -44.55
C GLY A 132 13.66 32.07 -44.25
N PHE A 133 13.02 30.89 -44.29
CA PHE A 133 13.58 29.58 -43.99
C PHE A 133 13.99 28.76 -45.23
N PRO A 134 15.22 28.91 -45.76
CA PRO A 134 15.71 28.06 -46.84
C PRO A 134 15.90 26.60 -46.40
N LEU A 135 15.43 25.70 -47.26
CA LEU A 135 15.48 24.25 -47.06
C LEU A 135 16.67 23.63 -47.79
N ALA A 136 17.30 22.63 -47.18
CA ALA A 136 18.44 21.92 -47.73
C ALA A 136 18.36 20.41 -47.43
N LYS A 137 19.37 19.66 -47.89
CA LYS A 137 19.54 18.21 -47.61
C LYS A 137 18.29 17.39 -47.90
N TRP A 138 17.77 17.51 -49.13
CA TRP A 138 16.61 16.73 -49.54
C TRP A 138 16.95 15.25 -49.72
N HIS A 139 16.10 14.38 -49.18
CA HIS A 139 16.17 12.92 -49.32
C HIS A 139 14.77 12.39 -49.66
N SER A 140 14.65 11.45 -50.60
CA SER A 140 13.36 10.89 -51.01
C SER A 140 13.51 9.49 -51.60
N ASN A 141 12.48 8.65 -51.48
CA ASN A 141 12.36 7.40 -52.23
C ASN A 141 11.73 7.59 -53.63
N SER A 142 11.42 8.83 -54.03
CA SER A 142 10.94 9.16 -55.37
C SER A 142 12.07 9.78 -56.20
N PRO A 143 12.54 9.11 -57.28
CA PRO A 143 13.52 9.67 -58.19
C PRO A 143 13.06 11.00 -58.82
N ALA A 144 11.77 11.08 -59.17
CA ALA A 144 11.19 12.26 -59.83
C ALA A 144 11.31 13.54 -58.99
N LEU A 145 11.20 13.43 -57.66
CA LEU A 145 11.37 14.57 -56.76
C LEU A 145 12.82 15.04 -56.70
N LEU A 146 13.77 14.10 -56.64
CA LEU A 146 15.20 14.43 -56.59
C LEU A 146 15.65 15.13 -57.88
N THR A 147 15.15 14.70 -59.04
CA THR A 147 15.38 15.38 -60.32
C THR A 147 14.77 16.78 -60.34
N TYR A 148 13.52 16.94 -59.89
CA TYR A 148 12.84 18.24 -59.89
C TYR A 148 13.52 19.29 -59.00
N LEU A 149 14.06 18.88 -57.85
CA LEU A 149 14.76 19.77 -56.91
C LEU A 149 16.18 20.14 -57.36
N GLN A 150 16.64 19.65 -58.52
CA GLN A 150 17.95 19.98 -59.12
C GLN A 150 17.77 20.61 -60.52
N PRO A 151 17.44 21.91 -60.65
CA PRO A 151 17.23 22.50 -61.98
C PRO A 151 18.52 22.93 -62.70
N ASP A 152 19.57 23.43 -62.02
CA ASP A 152 20.91 23.70 -62.58
C ASP A 152 21.82 24.43 -61.54
N SER A 153 23.15 24.30 -61.71
CA SER A 153 24.28 25.06 -61.11
C SER A 153 25.15 24.44 -59.97
N THR A 154 26.37 24.04 -60.38
CA THR A 154 27.67 24.28 -59.71
C THR A 154 27.77 24.18 -58.19
N SER A 155 27.44 23.01 -57.63
CA SER A 155 28.07 22.54 -56.40
C SER A 155 28.31 21.03 -56.48
N GLN A 156 29.57 20.64 -56.35
CA GLN A 156 30.09 19.28 -56.56
C GLN A 156 29.57 18.26 -55.53
N ASN A 157 28.30 17.90 -55.56
CA ASN A 157 27.79 16.68 -54.93
C ASN A 157 26.58 16.21 -55.74
N GLN A 158 26.84 15.46 -56.81
CA GLN A 158 25.84 14.61 -57.46
C GLN A 158 25.22 13.71 -56.39
N ARG A 159 24.04 14.07 -55.86
CA ARG A 159 23.23 13.12 -55.08
C ARG A 159 22.30 12.43 -56.07
N SER A 160 22.84 11.41 -56.74
CA SER A 160 22.00 10.35 -57.32
C SER A 160 21.20 9.69 -56.19
N ILE A 161 20.32 8.73 -56.50
CA ILE A 161 19.90 7.74 -55.49
C ILE A 161 21.16 6.92 -55.19
N GLU A 162 22.09 7.49 -54.45
CA GLU A 162 23.26 6.77 -54.00
C GLU A 162 22.78 5.71 -53.01
N ASP A 163 23.37 4.53 -53.09
CA ASP A 163 23.22 3.39 -52.16
C ASP A 163 23.64 3.72 -50.70
N SER A 164 23.70 5.01 -50.35
CA SER A 164 24.14 5.52 -49.06
C SER A 164 22.97 5.60 -48.09
N PHE A 165 23.13 4.94 -46.94
CA PHE A 165 22.16 5.00 -45.85
C PHE A 165 22.05 6.43 -45.32
N THR A 166 20.84 6.98 -45.32
CA THR A 166 20.54 8.28 -44.70
C THR A 166 19.88 8.05 -43.35
N LYS A 167 20.17 8.88 -42.34
CA LYS A 167 19.49 8.80 -41.04
C LYS A 167 18.16 9.56 -41.10
N ILE A 168 17.03 8.87 -40.93
CA ILE A 168 15.72 9.46 -40.63
C ILE A 168 15.58 9.57 -39.12
N LEU A 169 15.67 10.79 -38.59
CA LEU A 169 15.43 11.08 -37.16
C LEU A 169 16.21 10.14 -36.21
N GLY A 170 17.41 9.72 -36.62
CA GLY A 170 18.29 8.80 -35.88
C GLY A 170 18.27 7.33 -36.33
N VAL A 171 17.30 6.89 -37.14
CA VAL A 171 17.22 5.52 -37.71
C VAL A 171 17.78 5.49 -39.13
N SER A 172 18.62 4.53 -39.48
CA SER A 172 19.16 4.42 -40.84
C SER A 172 18.10 3.92 -41.83
N TRP A 173 17.94 4.62 -42.95
CA TRP A 173 16.99 4.33 -44.03
C TRP A 173 17.72 4.31 -45.37
N HIS A 174 17.31 3.39 -46.22
CA HIS A 174 17.80 3.29 -47.58
C HIS A 174 16.70 3.75 -48.56
N PRO A 175 16.79 4.95 -49.14
CA PRO A 175 15.72 5.50 -49.98
C PRO A 175 15.40 4.63 -51.20
N GLY A 176 16.41 4.03 -51.83
CA GLY A 176 16.22 3.22 -53.04
C GLY A 176 15.50 1.88 -52.82
N THR A 177 15.66 1.24 -51.65
CA THR A 177 15.00 -0.04 -51.32
C THR A 177 13.81 0.14 -50.37
N ASP A 178 13.66 1.37 -49.85
CA ASP A 178 12.66 1.80 -48.90
C ASP A 178 12.59 0.98 -47.60
N LYS A 179 13.76 0.64 -47.07
CA LYS A 179 13.92 -0.18 -45.87
C LYS A 179 14.70 0.56 -44.79
N PHE A 180 14.30 0.35 -43.54
CA PHE A 180 15.09 0.69 -42.36
C PHE A 180 16.13 -0.39 -42.08
N LYS A 181 17.27 0.05 -41.55
CA LYS A 181 18.38 -0.77 -41.12
C LYS A 181 18.94 -0.22 -39.81
N PHE A 182 19.53 -1.08 -38.99
CA PHE A 182 20.20 -0.68 -37.76
C PHE A 182 21.71 -0.82 -37.93
N SER A 183 22.47 0.17 -37.48
CA SER A 183 23.93 0.11 -37.46
C SER A 183 24.41 0.15 -36.02
N VAL A 184 25.21 -0.82 -35.62
CA VAL A 184 25.84 -0.85 -34.29
C VAL A 184 27.31 -0.53 -34.45
N THR A 185 27.78 0.47 -33.73
CA THR A 185 29.19 0.82 -33.63
C THR A 185 29.78 0.14 -32.40
N GLN A 186 30.89 -0.58 -32.52
CA GLN A 186 31.58 -1.17 -31.37
C GLN A 186 32.68 -0.23 -30.88
N PRO A 187 32.56 0.37 -29.68
CA PRO A 187 33.64 1.20 -29.14
C PRO A 187 34.76 0.33 -28.54
N GLU A 188 36.02 0.65 -28.80
CA GLU A 188 37.17 0.01 -28.14
C GLU A 188 37.28 0.53 -26.70
N THR A 189 36.87 -0.26 -25.70
CA THR A 189 36.96 0.16 -24.28
C THR A 189 37.49 -0.97 -23.40
N SER A 190 38.49 -0.65 -22.58
CA SER A 190 39.24 -1.57 -21.72
C SER A 190 38.54 -1.90 -20.39
N SER A 191 37.72 -1.01 -19.84
CA SER A 191 36.93 -1.26 -18.62
C SER A 191 35.44 -1.05 -18.88
N ILE A 192 34.60 -2.00 -18.42
CA ILE A 192 33.14 -1.93 -18.58
C ILE A 192 32.56 -1.34 -17.28
N THR A 193 31.96 -0.16 -17.38
CA THR A 193 31.32 0.54 -16.27
C THR A 193 29.82 0.70 -16.51
N LYS A 194 29.08 1.05 -15.46
CA LYS A 194 27.64 1.33 -15.55
C LYS A 194 27.32 2.46 -16.55
N ARG A 195 28.15 3.51 -16.60
CA ARG A 195 28.03 4.61 -17.57
C ARG A 195 28.16 4.12 -19.01
N ILE A 196 29.13 3.25 -19.28
CA ILE A 196 29.37 2.68 -20.60
C ILE A 196 28.19 1.82 -21.04
N ILE A 197 27.73 0.91 -20.18
CA ILE A 197 26.58 0.05 -20.46
C ILE A 197 25.33 0.89 -20.78
N LEU A 198 25.07 1.95 -20.01
CA LEU A 198 23.94 2.85 -20.26
C LEU A 198 24.10 3.59 -21.59
N SER A 199 25.29 4.15 -21.87
CA SER A 199 25.59 4.87 -23.10
C SER A 199 25.42 3.98 -24.33
N GLU A 200 26.01 2.79 -24.32
CA GLU A 200 25.90 1.81 -25.40
C GLU A 200 24.45 1.31 -25.58
N THR A 201 23.71 1.10 -24.49
CA THR A 201 22.27 0.76 -24.57
C THR A 201 21.47 1.89 -25.22
N ALA A 202 21.79 3.15 -24.94
CA ALA A 202 21.11 4.31 -25.52
C ALA A 202 21.50 4.55 -27.00
N GLN A 203 22.68 4.10 -27.43
CA GLN A 203 23.11 4.14 -28.84
C GLN A 203 22.29 3.20 -29.72
N LEU A 204 21.68 2.14 -29.16
CA LEU A 204 20.68 1.31 -29.83
C LEU A 204 19.36 2.09 -29.97
N PHE A 205 19.36 3.06 -30.88
CA PHE A 205 18.25 3.97 -31.11
C PHE A 205 17.10 3.26 -31.83
N ASP A 206 16.13 2.79 -31.05
CA ASP A 206 14.95 2.07 -31.52
C ASP A 206 13.64 2.71 -31.00
N PRO A 207 13.22 3.84 -31.57
CA PRO A 207 12.05 4.59 -31.10
C PRO A 207 10.71 3.87 -31.32
N LEU A 208 10.63 2.96 -32.31
CA LEU A 208 9.42 2.18 -32.60
C LEU A 208 9.44 0.77 -31.96
N GLY A 209 10.55 0.35 -31.36
CA GLY A 209 10.63 -0.91 -30.64
C GLY A 209 10.78 -2.15 -31.54
N PHE A 210 11.38 -2.05 -32.72
CA PHE A 210 11.60 -3.23 -33.57
C PHE A 210 12.61 -4.23 -32.98
N LEU A 211 13.60 -3.70 -32.24
CA LEU A 211 14.67 -4.45 -31.57
C LEU A 211 14.35 -4.72 -30.10
N ALA A 212 13.11 -4.50 -29.68
CA ALA A 212 12.70 -4.62 -28.28
C ALA A 212 13.08 -5.95 -27.60
N PRO A 213 13.02 -7.13 -28.26
CA PRO A 213 13.51 -8.39 -27.69
C PRO A 213 15.00 -8.39 -27.33
N VAL A 214 15.83 -7.62 -28.02
CA VAL A 214 17.27 -7.52 -27.74
C VAL A 214 17.53 -6.40 -26.74
N VAL A 215 16.90 -5.24 -26.93
CA VAL A 215 17.05 -4.07 -26.06
C VAL A 215 16.57 -4.35 -24.62
N VAL A 216 15.54 -5.20 -24.44
CA VAL A 216 15.06 -5.56 -23.09
C VAL A 216 16.13 -6.30 -22.28
N ARG A 217 17.00 -7.10 -22.90
CA ARG A 217 18.11 -7.79 -22.21
C ARG A 217 19.10 -6.79 -21.62
N ALA A 218 19.44 -5.75 -22.38
CA ALA A 218 20.27 -4.66 -21.89
C ALA A 218 19.58 -3.89 -20.74
N LYS A 219 18.28 -3.60 -20.86
CA LYS A 219 17.50 -2.94 -19.80
C LYS A 219 17.40 -3.77 -18.52
N ILE A 220 17.29 -5.10 -18.63
CA ILE A 220 17.30 -6.03 -17.49
C ILE A 220 18.68 -6.03 -16.82
N LEU A 221 19.77 -6.09 -17.59
CA LEU A 221 21.13 -5.97 -17.05
C LEU A 221 21.36 -4.62 -16.35
N LEU A 222 20.88 -3.52 -16.94
CA LEU A 222 20.91 -2.21 -16.28
C LEU A 222 20.17 -2.26 -14.94
N GLN A 223 18.95 -2.82 -14.89
CA GLN A 223 18.22 -2.98 -13.62
C GLN A 223 19.02 -3.78 -12.59
N ALA A 224 19.72 -4.85 -12.99
CA ALA A 224 20.59 -5.61 -12.10
C ALA A 224 21.74 -4.76 -11.53
N LEU A 225 22.39 -3.92 -12.36
CA LEU A 225 23.44 -2.99 -11.90
C LEU A 225 22.92 -1.95 -10.90
N TRP A 226 21.64 -1.54 -11.03
CA TRP A 226 21.01 -0.66 -10.04
C TRP A 226 20.77 -1.36 -8.70
N ILE A 227 20.49 -2.67 -8.71
CA ILE A 227 20.35 -3.48 -7.49
C ILE A 227 21.72 -3.68 -6.81
N GLU A 228 22.78 -3.84 -7.60
CA GLU A 228 24.18 -3.95 -7.11
C GLU A 228 24.72 -2.65 -6.52
N LYS A 229 24.02 -1.51 -6.67
CA LYS A 229 24.39 -0.18 -6.15
C LYS A 229 25.79 0.32 -6.59
N LEU A 230 26.28 -0.11 -7.76
CA LEU A 230 27.55 0.36 -8.31
C LEU A 230 27.53 1.86 -8.68
N GLY A 231 28.68 2.52 -8.49
CA GLY A 231 28.94 3.88 -8.97
C GLY A 231 28.91 3.98 -10.51
N TRP A 232 28.88 5.20 -11.05
CA TRP A 232 28.79 5.41 -12.51
C TRP A 232 30.01 4.91 -13.26
N ASP A 233 31.19 5.16 -12.71
CA ASP A 233 32.50 4.90 -13.33
C ASP A 233 33.24 3.73 -12.64
N GLU A 234 32.56 3.03 -11.74
CA GLU A 234 33.07 1.82 -11.09
C GLU A 234 33.00 0.63 -12.06
N PRO A 235 34.04 -0.21 -12.12
CA PRO A 235 34.04 -1.39 -12.98
C PRO A 235 32.98 -2.40 -12.50
N VAL A 236 32.22 -2.95 -13.44
CA VAL A 236 31.23 -3.99 -13.11
C VAL A 236 31.92 -5.32 -12.75
N SER A 237 31.20 -6.19 -12.03
CA SER A 237 31.72 -7.52 -11.69
C SER A 237 32.19 -8.30 -12.92
N PRO A 238 33.21 -9.17 -12.80
CA PRO A 238 33.74 -9.93 -13.95
C PRO A 238 32.67 -10.75 -14.69
N THR A 239 31.69 -11.27 -13.96
CA THR A 239 30.55 -12.03 -14.51
C THR A 239 29.62 -11.14 -15.34
N THR A 240 29.27 -9.95 -14.85
CA THR A 240 28.45 -8.98 -15.59
C THR A 240 29.20 -8.40 -16.77
N ALA A 241 30.51 -8.14 -16.62
CA ALA A 241 31.38 -7.72 -17.71
C ALA A 241 31.40 -8.77 -18.84
N GLN A 242 31.53 -10.06 -18.51
CA GLN A 242 31.48 -11.14 -19.50
C GLN A 242 30.12 -11.21 -20.21
N ARG A 243 29.01 -11.12 -19.47
CA ARG A 243 27.65 -11.08 -20.07
C ARG A 243 27.48 -9.89 -21.01
N TRP A 244 28.02 -8.73 -20.65
CA TRP A 244 27.98 -7.54 -21.49
C TRP A 244 28.83 -7.68 -22.74
N ARG A 245 30.05 -8.25 -22.65
CA ARG A 245 30.89 -8.54 -23.83
C ARG A 245 30.18 -9.48 -24.80
N GLN A 246 29.61 -10.57 -24.30
CA GLN A 246 28.83 -11.49 -25.12
C GLN A 246 27.65 -10.78 -25.80
N PHE A 247 26.91 -9.94 -25.06
CA PHE A 247 25.84 -9.14 -25.64
C PHE A 247 26.35 -8.21 -26.74
N ARG A 248 27.47 -7.51 -26.53
CA ARG A 248 28.10 -6.61 -27.52
C ARG A 248 28.53 -7.32 -28.80
N GLU A 249 29.07 -8.54 -28.70
CA GLU A 249 29.43 -9.35 -29.87
C GLU A 249 28.18 -9.69 -30.70
N GLU A 250 27.10 -10.13 -30.04
CA GLU A 250 25.82 -10.44 -30.68
C GLU A 250 25.22 -9.22 -31.41
N LEU A 251 25.40 -8.00 -30.92
CA LEU A 251 24.78 -6.80 -31.52
C LEU A 251 25.21 -6.53 -32.97
N THR A 252 26.38 -7.01 -33.41
CA THR A 252 26.85 -6.84 -34.79
C THR A 252 25.89 -7.42 -35.83
N GLN A 253 25.20 -8.51 -35.47
CA GLN A 253 24.23 -9.21 -36.31
C GLN A 253 22.93 -8.42 -36.51
N LEU A 254 22.65 -7.41 -35.67
CA LEU A 254 21.48 -6.54 -35.86
C LEU A 254 21.52 -5.76 -37.17
N SER A 255 22.72 -5.59 -37.75
CA SER A 255 22.89 -4.98 -39.06
C SER A 255 22.29 -5.79 -40.21
N GLU A 256 21.99 -7.07 -40.01
CA GLU A 256 21.31 -7.91 -41.01
C GLU A 256 19.80 -7.65 -41.07
N ILE A 257 19.22 -7.09 -40.01
CA ILE A 257 17.79 -6.83 -39.92
C ILE A 257 17.42 -5.69 -40.87
N THR A 258 16.50 -5.99 -41.80
CA THR A 258 15.91 -4.99 -42.69
C THR A 258 14.39 -4.96 -42.50
N ILE A 259 13.82 -3.76 -42.39
CA ILE A 259 12.40 -3.58 -42.10
C ILE A 259 11.81 -2.67 -43.17
N PRO A 260 10.73 -3.06 -43.86
CA PRO A 260 10.06 -2.17 -44.78
C PRO A 260 9.56 -0.92 -44.04
N ARG A 261 9.83 0.26 -44.60
CA ARG A 261 9.29 1.51 -44.07
C ARG A 261 7.78 1.55 -44.30
N TRP A 262 7.36 1.48 -45.56
CA TRP A 262 5.95 1.59 -45.91
C TRP A 262 5.14 0.41 -45.36
N LEU A 263 4.02 0.71 -44.71
CA LEU A 263 3.12 -0.29 -44.16
C LEU A 263 2.23 -0.96 -45.23
N GLY A 264 2.16 -0.42 -46.45
CA GLY A 264 1.25 -0.93 -47.49
C GLY A 264 -0.17 -0.35 -47.40
N LEU A 265 -0.35 0.75 -46.67
CA LEU A 265 -1.63 1.46 -46.55
C LEU A 265 -1.92 2.25 -47.83
N LEU A 266 -3.05 1.95 -48.46
CA LEU A 266 -3.65 2.66 -49.58
C LEU A 266 -5.00 3.26 -49.15
N LYS A 267 -5.58 4.15 -49.96
CA LYS A 267 -6.86 4.82 -49.63
C LYS A 267 -8.02 3.83 -49.42
N ASP A 268 -8.05 2.75 -50.19
CA ASP A 268 -9.13 1.74 -50.16
C ASP A 268 -8.75 0.48 -49.37
N SER A 269 -7.63 0.50 -48.65
CA SER A 269 -7.19 -0.65 -47.85
C SER A 269 -8.14 -0.90 -46.69
N ILE A 270 -8.58 -2.16 -46.53
CA ILE A 270 -9.22 -2.59 -45.28
C ILE A 270 -8.09 -2.96 -44.31
N VAL A 271 -8.15 -2.44 -43.08
CA VAL A 271 -7.09 -2.57 -42.09
C VAL A 271 -7.65 -3.14 -40.79
N GLU A 272 -7.00 -4.18 -40.30
CA GLU A 272 -7.22 -4.73 -38.96
C GLU A 272 -5.99 -4.46 -38.08
N VAL A 273 -6.24 -4.01 -36.85
CA VAL A 273 -5.20 -3.72 -35.86
C VAL A 273 -5.12 -4.88 -34.87
N HIS A 274 -3.97 -5.53 -34.80
CA HIS A 274 -3.73 -6.67 -33.91
C HIS A 274 -2.70 -6.33 -32.85
N GLY A 275 -3.10 -6.36 -31.59
CA GLY A 275 -2.25 -6.07 -30.45
C GLY A 275 -1.98 -7.29 -29.59
N PHE A 276 -0.74 -7.53 -29.18
CA PHE A 276 -0.37 -8.65 -28.31
C PHE A 276 0.31 -8.14 -27.05
N SER A 277 -0.09 -8.64 -25.89
CA SER A 277 0.54 -8.31 -24.60
C SER A 277 1.06 -9.56 -23.91
N ASP A 278 2.21 -9.44 -23.26
CA ASP A 278 2.77 -10.48 -22.42
C ASP A 278 3.48 -9.87 -21.20
N ALA A 279 3.54 -10.64 -20.11
CA ALA A 279 4.37 -10.28 -18.97
C ALA A 279 5.08 -11.48 -18.35
N SER A 280 6.39 -11.30 -18.15
CA SER A 280 7.22 -12.20 -17.39
C SER A 280 7.54 -11.61 -16.01
N GLN A 281 8.25 -12.37 -15.17
CA GLN A 281 8.77 -11.86 -13.90
C GLN A 281 9.82 -10.75 -14.07
N VAL A 282 10.42 -10.62 -15.26
CA VAL A 282 11.52 -9.69 -15.52
C VAL A 282 11.11 -8.48 -16.35
N ALA A 283 10.16 -8.62 -17.29
CA ALA A 283 9.67 -7.50 -18.09
C ALA A 283 8.25 -7.76 -18.63
N MET A 284 7.60 -6.68 -19.05
CA MET A 284 6.32 -6.68 -19.76
C MET A 284 6.50 -6.08 -21.14
N SER A 285 5.71 -6.55 -22.08
CA SER A 285 5.78 -6.17 -23.48
C SER A 285 4.38 -5.96 -24.08
N ALA A 286 4.34 -5.08 -25.07
CA ALA A 286 3.20 -4.89 -25.94
C ALA A 286 3.68 -4.74 -27.37
N VAL A 287 3.02 -5.39 -28.31
CA VAL A 287 3.39 -5.41 -29.73
C VAL A 287 2.14 -5.14 -30.57
N VAL A 288 2.26 -4.32 -31.61
CA VAL A 288 1.15 -4.00 -32.51
C VAL A 288 1.53 -4.34 -33.95
N TYR A 289 0.67 -5.12 -34.59
CA TYR A 289 0.70 -5.49 -36.00
C TYR A 289 -0.49 -4.88 -36.72
N LEU A 290 -0.31 -4.61 -38.02
CA LEU A 290 -1.41 -4.36 -38.94
C LEU A 290 -1.55 -5.53 -39.89
N LYS A 291 -2.79 -5.94 -40.11
CA LYS A 291 -3.19 -6.85 -41.17
C LYS A 291 -3.94 -6.04 -42.21
N ILE A 292 -3.39 -5.97 -43.42
CA ILE A 292 -3.87 -5.08 -44.48
C ILE A 292 -4.35 -5.93 -45.64
N PHE A 293 -5.56 -5.64 -46.11
CA PHE A 293 -6.19 -6.27 -47.26
C PHE A 293 -6.19 -5.29 -48.42
N ASN A 294 -5.45 -5.63 -49.48
CA ASN A 294 -5.36 -4.87 -50.71
C ASN A 294 -5.82 -5.77 -51.87
N GLY A 295 -7.12 -5.76 -52.16
CA GLY A 295 -7.73 -6.75 -53.07
C GLY A 295 -7.53 -8.16 -52.51
N ASP A 296 -6.94 -9.05 -53.32
CA ASP A 296 -6.67 -10.45 -52.93
C ASP A 296 -5.40 -10.62 -52.09
N LYS A 297 -4.59 -9.55 -51.93
CA LYS A 297 -3.33 -9.64 -51.18
C LYS A 297 -3.54 -9.26 -49.72
N GLN A 298 -3.09 -10.14 -48.83
CA GLN A 298 -3.14 -9.93 -47.38
C GLN A 298 -1.74 -9.98 -46.79
N ASP A 299 -1.30 -8.86 -46.21
CA ASP A 299 0.02 -8.74 -45.59
C ASP A 299 -0.12 -8.39 -44.10
N VAL A 300 0.71 -9.03 -43.26
CA VAL A 300 0.81 -8.72 -41.82
C VAL A 300 2.17 -8.09 -41.54
N THR A 301 2.17 -6.90 -40.95
CA THR A 301 3.40 -6.13 -40.71
C THR A 301 3.47 -5.63 -39.27
N LEU A 302 4.64 -5.80 -38.64
CA LEU A 302 4.95 -5.21 -37.34
C LEU A 302 5.03 -3.68 -37.46
N VAL A 303 4.25 -2.96 -36.65
CA VAL A 303 4.23 -1.49 -36.65
C VAL A 303 5.15 -0.92 -35.58
N CYS A 304 4.94 -1.34 -34.34
CA CYS A 304 5.74 -0.91 -33.21
C CYS A 304 5.59 -1.86 -32.04
N SER A 305 6.53 -1.81 -31.10
CA SER A 305 6.43 -2.50 -29.83
C SER A 305 6.94 -1.61 -28.69
N LYS A 306 6.60 -2.00 -27.46
CA LYS A 306 7.07 -1.33 -26.25
C LYS A 306 7.34 -2.33 -25.16
N THR A 307 8.51 -2.19 -24.53
CA THR A 307 8.91 -3.01 -23.39
C THR A 307 9.12 -2.15 -22.16
N LYS A 308 8.79 -2.72 -20.99
CA LYS A 308 9.04 -2.13 -19.69
C LYS A 308 9.55 -3.20 -18.74
N VAL A 309 10.67 -2.93 -18.08
CA VAL A 309 11.22 -3.86 -17.08
C VAL A 309 10.26 -3.94 -15.89
N ALA A 310 10.08 -5.14 -15.33
CA ALA A 310 9.20 -5.36 -14.20
C ALA A 310 9.64 -4.50 -12.99
N PRO A 311 8.69 -3.95 -12.20
CA PRO A 311 9.04 -3.14 -11.04
C PRO A 311 9.85 -3.94 -10.01
N LEU A 312 10.80 -3.29 -9.33
CA LEU A 312 11.58 -3.90 -8.24
C LEU A 312 10.68 -4.39 -7.08
N LYS A 313 9.55 -3.71 -6.86
CA LYS A 313 8.51 -4.17 -5.94
C LYS A 313 7.77 -5.35 -6.57
N ARG A 314 7.94 -6.55 -6.00
CA ARG A 314 7.31 -7.79 -6.50
C ARG A 314 5.79 -7.63 -6.64
N LEU A 315 5.31 -7.74 -7.87
CA LEU A 315 3.91 -7.91 -8.21
C LEU A 315 3.66 -9.39 -8.55
N THR A 316 2.42 -9.83 -8.38
CA THR A 316 2.01 -11.16 -8.84
C THR A 316 1.99 -11.20 -10.37
N ILE A 317 2.21 -12.38 -10.97
CA ILE A 317 2.19 -12.57 -12.43
C ILE A 317 0.89 -12.04 -13.05
N PRO A 318 -0.32 -12.35 -12.52
CA PRO A 318 -1.56 -11.78 -13.07
C PRO A 318 -1.61 -10.25 -13.07
N ARG A 319 -1.02 -9.59 -12.05
CA ARG A 319 -0.96 -8.13 -12.00
C ARG A 319 0.04 -7.54 -13.00
N LEU A 320 1.11 -8.26 -13.31
CA LEU A 320 2.06 -7.90 -14.37
C LEU A 320 1.40 -8.06 -15.74
N GLU A 321 0.72 -9.18 -15.99
CA GLU A 321 -0.04 -9.44 -17.22
C GLU A 321 -1.11 -8.38 -17.46
N LEU A 322 -1.90 -8.01 -16.44
CA LEU A 322 -2.85 -6.90 -16.52
C LEU A 322 -2.17 -5.55 -16.83
N THR A 323 -0.94 -5.36 -16.34
CA THR A 323 -0.19 -4.13 -16.63
C THR A 323 0.36 -4.14 -18.06
N ALA A 324 0.74 -5.30 -18.59
CA ALA A 324 1.09 -5.46 -20.01
C ALA A 324 -0.12 -5.22 -20.92
N ALA A 325 -1.30 -5.74 -20.56
CA ALA A 325 -2.54 -5.46 -21.27
C ALA A 325 -2.88 -3.95 -21.29
N LEU A 326 -2.64 -3.24 -20.19
CA LEU A 326 -2.78 -1.79 -20.16
C LEU A 326 -1.73 -1.07 -21.03
N LEU A 327 -0.48 -1.57 -21.05
CA LEU A 327 0.55 -1.04 -21.94
C LEU A 327 0.14 -1.20 -23.41
N LEU A 328 -0.45 -2.34 -23.75
CA LEU A 328 -0.99 -2.62 -25.07
C LEU A 328 -2.16 -1.69 -25.42
N ALA A 329 -3.15 -1.55 -24.54
CA ALA A 329 -4.30 -0.66 -24.76
C ALA A 329 -3.85 0.78 -25.09
N LYS A 330 -2.85 1.30 -24.36
CA LYS A 330 -2.27 2.62 -24.62
C LYS A 330 -1.51 2.67 -25.95
N LEU A 331 -0.71 1.65 -26.26
CA LEU A 331 0.06 1.59 -27.49
C LEU A 331 -0.84 1.48 -28.71
N THR A 332 -1.88 0.64 -28.67
CA THR A 332 -2.84 0.49 -29.76
C THR A 332 -3.62 1.76 -29.99
N LYS A 333 -4.12 2.44 -28.94
CA LYS A 333 -4.77 3.75 -29.10
C LYS A 333 -3.83 4.75 -29.75
N TYR A 334 -2.59 4.85 -29.26
CA TYR A 334 -1.58 5.73 -29.82
C TYR A 334 -1.33 5.46 -31.31
N VAL A 335 -1.16 4.20 -31.73
CA VAL A 335 -0.98 3.84 -33.14
C VAL A 335 -2.21 4.19 -33.99
N LYS A 336 -3.43 3.91 -33.49
CA LYS A 336 -4.67 4.23 -34.20
C LYS A 336 -4.81 5.73 -34.41
N ASP A 337 -4.51 6.53 -33.40
CA ASP A 337 -4.58 7.99 -33.47
C ASP A 337 -3.54 8.55 -34.46
N GLN A 338 -2.29 8.06 -34.41
CA GLN A 338 -1.21 8.56 -35.29
C GLN A 338 -1.38 8.15 -36.76
N LEU A 339 -1.90 6.95 -37.04
CA LEU A 339 -2.12 6.48 -38.41
C LEU A 339 -3.51 6.84 -38.97
N ASN A 340 -4.33 7.59 -38.23
CA ASN A 340 -5.74 7.88 -38.53
C ASN A 340 -6.58 6.61 -38.79
N LEU A 341 -6.34 5.55 -38.02
CA LEU A 341 -7.04 4.26 -38.12
C LEU A 341 -8.15 4.12 -37.07
N THR A 342 -8.83 5.21 -36.71
CA THR A 342 -9.83 5.22 -35.62
C THR A 342 -10.93 4.19 -35.82
N ASN A 343 -11.37 4.00 -37.07
CA ASN A 343 -12.46 3.09 -37.45
C ASN A 343 -12.00 1.66 -37.77
N ALA A 344 -10.69 1.36 -37.69
CA ALA A 344 -10.17 0.03 -37.98
C ALA A 344 -10.59 -0.99 -36.90
N THR A 345 -11.03 -2.17 -37.33
CA THR A 345 -11.35 -3.30 -36.46
C THR A 345 -10.12 -3.65 -35.63
N THR A 346 -10.29 -3.76 -34.31
CA THR A 346 -9.16 -3.92 -33.39
C THR A 346 -9.30 -5.21 -32.58
N TYR A 347 -8.30 -6.07 -32.65
CA TYR A 347 -8.21 -7.31 -31.88
C TYR A 347 -7.02 -7.25 -30.93
N LEU A 348 -7.26 -7.47 -29.64
CA LEU A 348 -6.24 -7.44 -28.60
C LEU A 348 -6.11 -8.82 -27.96
N TRP A 349 -4.88 -9.30 -27.83
CA TRP A 349 -4.56 -10.67 -27.47
C TRP A 349 -3.71 -10.72 -26.21
N THR A 350 -4.09 -11.61 -25.29
CA THR A 350 -3.33 -11.97 -24.09
C THR A 350 -3.33 -13.48 -23.94
N ASP A 351 -2.29 -14.05 -23.38
CA ASP A 351 -2.20 -15.46 -23.03
C ASP A 351 -2.69 -15.76 -21.59
N SER A 352 -3.09 -14.71 -20.87
CA SER A 352 -3.60 -14.81 -19.50
C SER A 352 -5.13 -14.86 -19.47
N SER A 353 -5.66 -16.04 -19.15
CA SER A 353 -7.09 -16.27 -18.85
C SER A 353 -7.60 -15.34 -17.74
N VAL A 354 -6.78 -15.13 -16.70
CA VAL A 354 -7.11 -14.28 -15.55
C VAL A 354 -7.23 -12.82 -15.99
N THR A 355 -6.27 -12.32 -16.77
CA THR A 355 -6.29 -10.95 -17.28
C THR A 355 -7.49 -10.72 -18.20
N LEU A 356 -7.76 -11.67 -19.11
CA LEU A 356 -8.91 -11.60 -20.01
C LEU A 356 -10.23 -11.60 -19.22
N THR A 357 -10.35 -12.42 -18.18
CA THR A 357 -11.53 -12.46 -17.31
C THR A 357 -11.73 -11.14 -16.55
N TRP A 358 -10.64 -10.54 -16.06
CA TRP A 358 -10.68 -9.24 -15.39
C TRP A 358 -11.14 -8.12 -16.32
N ILE A 359 -10.61 -8.07 -17.55
CA ILE A 359 -10.95 -7.07 -18.57
C ILE A 359 -12.39 -7.25 -19.06
N SER A 360 -12.87 -8.49 -19.19
CA SER A 360 -14.23 -8.78 -19.68
C SER A 360 -15.32 -8.47 -18.63
N SER A 361 -14.95 -8.38 -17.35
CA SER A 361 -15.88 -8.10 -16.26
C SER A 361 -15.93 -6.61 -15.91
N HIS A 362 -17.04 -6.16 -15.34
CA HIS A 362 -17.18 -4.76 -14.91
C HIS A 362 -16.13 -4.38 -13.84
N SER A 363 -15.42 -3.26 -14.05
CA SER A 363 -14.29 -2.83 -13.21
C SER A 363 -14.60 -2.73 -11.71
N SER A 364 -15.84 -2.41 -11.34
CA SER A 364 -16.29 -2.28 -9.95
C SER A 364 -16.20 -3.56 -9.11
N ARG A 365 -16.21 -4.74 -9.75
CA ARG A 365 -16.09 -6.05 -9.08
C ARG A 365 -14.75 -6.24 -8.41
N TRP A 366 -13.71 -5.58 -8.93
CA TRP A 366 -12.33 -5.82 -8.50
C TRP A 366 -11.86 -4.86 -7.41
N LYS A 367 -10.83 -5.29 -6.65
CA LYS A 367 -10.06 -4.42 -5.73
C LYS A 367 -9.34 -3.30 -6.48
N GLU A 368 -8.93 -2.24 -5.78
CA GLU A 368 -8.47 -0.97 -6.36
C GLU A 368 -7.40 -1.09 -7.46
N PHE A 369 -6.37 -1.93 -7.27
CA PHE A 369 -5.29 -2.08 -8.25
C PHE A 369 -5.81 -2.60 -9.61
N VAL A 370 -6.65 -3.63 -9.56
CA VAL A 370 -7.24 -4.27 -10.75
C VAL A 370 -8.35 -3.39 -11.30
N LYS A 371 -9.24 -2.86 -10.46
CA LYS A 371 -10.32 -1.93 -10.84
C LYS A 371 -9.81 -0.76 -11.67
N ASN A 372 -8.78 -0.05 -11.19
CA ASN A 372 -8.31 1.17 -11.86
C ASN A 372 -7.69 0.86 -13.23
N ARG A 373 -6.98 -0.27 -13.37
CA ARG A 373 -6.40 -0.69 -14.65
C ARG A 373 -7.45 -1.22 -15.62
N VAL A 374 -8.38 -2.04 -15.14
CA VAL A 374 -9.49 -2.56 -15.95
C VAL A 374 -10.36 -1.42 -16.46
N SER A 375 -10.70 -0.44 -15.61
CA SER A 375 -11.44 0.76 -16.05
C SER A 375 -10.71 1.47 -17.19
N LEU A 376 -9.40 1.75 -17.01
CA LEU A 376 -8.63 2.44 -18.03
C LEU A 376 -8.47 1.62 -19.32
N ILE A 377 -8.32 0.30 -19.23
CA ILE A 377 -8.30 -0.59 -20.40
C ILE A 377 -9.64 -0.48 -21.13
N GLN A 378 -10.76 -0.67 -20.42
CA GLN A 378 -12.11 -0.60 -20.98
C GLN A 378 -12.38 0.76 -21.63
N ASP A 379 -11.95 1.86 -21.01
CA ASP A 379 -12.10 3.22 -21.55
C ASP A 379 -11.26 3.44 -22.83
N LEU A 380 -10.05 2.88 -22.90
CA LEU A 380 -9.18 2.99 -24.06
C LEU A 380 -9.56 2.04 -25.20
N THR A 381 -10.23 0.93 -24.90
CA THR A 381 -10.49 -0.17 -25.84
C THR A 381 -11.97 -0.49 -26.02
N GLN A 382 -12.86 0.51 -25.89
CA GLN A 382 -14.32 0.32 -25.97
C GLN A 382 -14.79 -0.41 -27.25
N GLN A 383 -14.06 -0.23 -28.36
CA GLN A 383 -14.36 -0.81 -29.67
C GLN A 383 -13.44 -2.00 -30.04
N ALA A 384 -12.62 -2.50 -29.12
CA ALA A 384 -11.68 -3.59 -29.39
C ALA A 384 -12.18 -4.93 -28.86
N HIS A 385 -11.86 -6.00 -29.58
CA HIS A 385 -12.18 -7.37 -29.19
C HIS A 385 -10.99 -8.00 -28.47
N TRP A 386 -11.13 -8.26 -27.17
CA TRP A 386 -10.13 -8.99 -26.39
C TRP A 386 -10.28 -10.50 -26.58
N ARG A 387 -9.17 -11.19 -26.84
CA ARG A 387 -9.11 -12.63 -27.12
C ARG A 387 -7.92 -13.30 -26.44
N LEU A 388 -8.00 -14.62 -26.30
CA LEU A 388 -6.91 -15.45 -25.76
C LEU A 388 -6.01 -15.94 -26.89
N VAL A 389 -4.69 -15.90 -26.68
CA VAL A 389 -3.69 -16.53 -27.55
C VAL A 389 -2.89 -17.58 -26.77
N PRO A 390 -2.55 -18.74 -27.33
CA PRO A 390 -1.63 -19.67 -26.67
C PRO A 390 -0.27 -19.01 -26.39
N GLY A 391 0.27 -19.15 -25.18
CA GLY A 391 1.50 -18.44 -24.79
C GLY A 391 2.72 -18.70 -25.70
N LYS A 392 2.85 -19.91 -26.27
CA LYS A 392 3.94 -20.23 -27.23
C LYS A 392 3.80 -19.52 -28.58
N GLU A 393 2.59 -19.07 -28.90
CA GLU A 393 2.26 -18.35 -30.13
C GLU A 393 2.10 -16.85 -29.86
N ASN A 394 2.40 -16.37 -28.65
CA ASN A 394 2.31 -14.95 -28.32
C ASN A 394 3.61 -14.23 -28.72
N PRO A 395 3.63 -13.37 -29.76
CA PRO A 395 4.83 -12.65 -30.17
C PRO A 395 5.35 -11.68 -29.11
N ALA A 396 4.50 -11.25 -28.18
CA ALA A 396 4.92 -10.38 -27.09
C ALA A 396 5.86 -11.10 -26.09
N ASP A 397 5.79 -12.43 -25.97
CA ASP A 397 6.69 -13.22 -25.11
C ASP A 397 8.17 -13.05 -25.50
N CYS A 398 8.45 -12.92 -26.81
CA CYS A 398 9.79 -12.63 -27.33
C CYS A 398 10.38 -11.36 -26.69
N ALA A 399 9.56 -10.33 -26.47
CA ALA A 399 9.98 -9.04 -25.95
C ALA A 399 9.88 -8.92 -24.42
N SER A 400 9.12 -9.79 -23.74
CA SER A 400 9.03 -9.83 -22.28
C SER A 400 10.15 -10.67 -21.65
N ARG A 401 10.63 -11.70 -22.35
CA ARG A 401 11.75 -12.57 -21.92
C ARG A 401 13.08 -12.15 -22.52
N GLY A 402 13.03 -11.64 -23.75
CA GLY A 402 14.18 -11.24 -24.54
C GLY A 402 14.73 -12.36 -25.43
N LEU A 403 15.37 -11.98 -26.52
CA LEU A 403 16.00 -12.85 -27.51
C LEU A 403 17.45 -12.41 -27.77
N SER A 404 18.29 -13.33 -28.27
CA SER A 404 19.58 -12.94 -28.85
C SER A 404 19.40 -12.26 -30.21
N ALA A 405 20.40 -11.46 -30.61
CA ALA A 405 20.38 -10.81 -31.92
C ALA A 405 20.26 -11.85 -33.05
N HIS A 406 21.05 -12.93 -32.97
CA HIS A 406 20.97 -14.08 -33.87
C HIS A 406 19.55 -14.67 -33.95
N GLN A 407 18.92 -14.90 -32.80
CA GLN A 407 17.57 -15.46 -32.75
C GLN A 407 16.57 -14.50 -33.39
N LEU A 408 16.67 -13.20 -33.10
CA LEU A 408 15.76 -12.17 -33.60
C LEU A 408 15.77 -12.07 -35.13
N VAL A 409 16.94 -12.15 -35.76
CA VAL A 409 17.08 -12.06 -37.23
C VAL A 409 16.20 -13.10 -37.94
N ALA A 410 16.17 -14.35 -37.44
CA ALA A 410 15.41 -15.44 -38.05
C ALA A 410 14.00 -15.66 -37.44
N HIS A 411 13.56 -14.80 -36.50
CA HIS A 411 12.35 -15.07 -35.70
C HIS A 411 11.04 -14.72 -36.41
N LYS A 412 10.48 -15.67 -37.18
CA LYS A 412 9.23 -15.46 -37.95
C LYS A 412 8.04 -14.94 -37.12
N LEU A 413 7.84 -15.49 -35.91
CA LEU A 413 6.74 -15.09 -35.02
C LEU A 413 6.82 -13.60 -34.64
N TRP A 414 8.03 -13.05 -34.48
CA TRP A 414 8.19 -11.64 -34.10
C TRP A 414 7.92 -10.70 -35.27
N TRP A 415 8.36 -11.05 -36.47
CA TRP A 415 8.24 -10.16 -37.63
C TRP A 415 6.86 -10.22 -38.29
N THR A 416 6.26 -11.40 -38.35
CA THR A 416 5.01 -11.64 -39.10
C THR A 416 3.81 -11.98 -38.22
N GLY A 417 4.01 -12.06 -36.90
CA GLY A 417 2.99 -12.53 -35.97
C GLY A 417 2.74 -14.04 -36.07
N PRO A 418 1.69 -14.54 -35.42
CA PRO A 418 1.33 -15.95 -35.44
C PRO A 418 0.89 -16.40 -36.85
N PRO A 419 1.21 -17.63 -37.30
CA PRO A 419 0.86 -18.09 -38.65
C PRO A 419 -0.64 -18.03 -38.97
N TRP A 420 -1.50 -18.33 -37.99
CA TRP A 420 -2.95 -18.25 -38.15
C TRP A 420 -3.46 -16.82 -38.35
N LEU A 421 -2.68 -15.79 -38.01
CA LEU A 421 -3.08 -14.40 -38.26
C LEU A 421 -3.13 -14.09 -39.76
N GLN A 422 -2.33 -14.80 -40.56
CA GLN A 422 -2.35 -14.73 -42.01
C GLN A 422 -3.52 -15.50 -42.64
N GLN A 423 -4.29 -16.24 -41.86
CA GLN A 423 -5.47 -16.97 -42.32
C GLN A 423 -6.75 -16.21 -41.95
N ASP A 424 -7.90 -16.73 -42.40
CA ASP A 424 -9.22 -16.20 -42.06
C ASP A 424 -9.52 -16.29 -40.57
N SER A 425 -10.42 -15.43 -40.09
CA SER A 425 -10.79 -15.35 -38.68
C SER A 425 -11.38 -16.64 -38.09
N SER A 426 -11.79 -17.58 -38.95
CA SER A 426 -12.29 -18.90 -38.57
C SER A 426 -11.20 -19.84 -38.03
N SER A 427 -9.94 -19.66 -38.42
CA SER A 427 -8.82 -20.49 -37.95
C SER A 427 -8.14 -19.94 -36.70
N TRP A 428 -8.61 -18.79 -36.19
CA TRP A 428 -8.06 -18.17 -35.00
C TRP A 428 -8.39 -18.98 -33.73
N PRO A 429 -7.52 -18.96 -32.71
CA PRO A 429 -7.75 -19.70 -31.48
C PRO A 429 -9.04 -19.23 -30.80
N THR A 430 -9.96 -20.17 -30.58
CA THR A 430 -11.25 -19.93 -29.90
C THR A 430 -11.24 -20.69 -28.58
N HIS A 431 -10.64 -20.11 -27.54
CA HIS A 431 -10.73 -20.69 -26.20
C HIS A 431 -11.98 -20.16 -25.48
N ALA A 432 -12.83 -21.08 -25.01
CA ALA A 432 -13.88 -20.74 -24.08
C ALA A 432 -13.26 -20.23 -22.76
N LEU A 433 -13.81 -19.15 -22.21
CA LEU A 433 -13.43 -18.65 -20.88
C LEU A 433 -13.84 -19.68 -19.82
N GLU A 434 -12.95 -20.62 -19.50
CA GLU A 434 -13.11 -21.44 -18.31
C GLU A 434 -12.93 -20.55 -17.07
N LYS A 435 -13.83 -20.69 -16.08
CA LYS A 435 -13.77 -19.90 -14.84
C LYS A 435 -12.54 -20.29 -14.02
N ASP A 436 -11.52 -19.47 -14.09
CA ASP A 436 -10.27 -19.67 -13.37
C ASP A 436 -10.45 -19.35 -11.86
N LEU A 437 -10.16 -20.32 -10.99
CA LEU A 437 -10.37 -20.22 -9.53
C LEU A 437 -9.55 -19.10 -8.86
N ASN A 438 -8.48 -18.63 -9.52
CA ASN A 438 -7.63 -17.54 -9.04
C ASN A 438 -8.27 -16.14 -9.18
N VAL A 439 -9.34 -16.00 -9.98
CA VAL A 439 -10.06 -14.74 -10.18
C VAL A 439 -10.69 -14.23 -8.87
N ASP A 440 -11.12 -15.17 -8.02
CA ASP A 440 -11.85 -14.88 -6.77
C ASP A 440 -10.99 -14.15 -5.71
N LEU A 441 -9.65 -14.21 -5.80
CA LEU A 441 -8.76 -13.59 -4.81
C LEU A 441 -8.74 -12.05 -4.88
N GLU A 442 -8.97 -11.48 -6.06
CA GLU A 442 -8.97 -10.02 -6.31
C GLU A 442 -10.39 -9.45 -6.44
N GLU A 443 -11.42 -10.31 -6.42
CA GLU A 443 -12.81 -9.88 -6.33
C GLU A 443 -13.06 -9.22 -4.97
N LYS A 444 -13.80 -8.12 -4.98
CA LYS A 444 -14.30 -7.54 -3.73
C LYS A 444 -15.29 -8.53 -3.12
N PRO A 445 -15.27 -8.74 -1.80
CA PRO A 445 -16.28 -9.58 -1.16
C PRO A 445 -17.65 -9.00 -1.49
N GLY A 446 -18.43 -9.76 -2.26
CA GLY A 446 -19.76 -9.37 -2.68
C GLY A 446 -20.59 -8.99 -1.47
N VAL A 447 -21.38 -7.92 -1.59
CA VAL A 447 -22.46 -7.65 -0.64
C VAL A 447 -23.40 -8.85 -0.71
N LEU A 448 -23.34 -9.71 0.30
CA LEU A 448 -24.19 -10.90 0.41
C LEU A 448 -25.66 -10.50 0.55
N LEU A 449 -26.37 -10.41 -0.58
CA LEU A 449 -27.83 -10.44 -0.61
C LEU A 449 -28.28 -11.84 -0.19
N HIS A 450 -28.70 -12.00 1.06
CA HIS A 450 -29.28 -13.24 1.55
C HIS A 450 -30.66 -13.47 0.91
N LEU A 451 -30.70 -14.26 -0.18
CA LEU A 451 -31.93 -14.92 -0.62
C LEU A 451 -32.22 -16.08 0.34
N LYS A 452 -33.19 -15.87 1.24
CA LYS A 452 -33.60 -16.87 2.22
C LYS A 452 -34.57 -17.86 1.56
N ALA A 453 -34.05 -18.98 1.07
CA ALA A 453 -34.89 -20.12 0.68
C ALA A 453 -35.64 -20.64 1.93
N GLN A 454 -36.96 -20.78 1.84
CA GLN A 454 -37.78 -21.30 2.94
C GLN A 454 -37.48 -22.80 3.15
N PRO A 455 -36.98 -23.22 4.33
CA PRO A 455 -36.93 -24.63 4.67
C PRO A 455 -38.31 -25.11 5.13
N ILE A 456 -38.59 -26.38 4.82
CA ILE A 456 -39.68 -27.24 5.30
C ILE A 456 -40.26 -26.75 6.63
N ALA A 457 -41.57 -26.48 6.65
CA ALA A 457 -42.29 -25.91 7.78
C ALA A 457 -42.13 -26.77 9.06
N LEU A 458 -41.11 -26.44 9.86
CA LEU A 458 -41.18 -26.63 11.30
C LEU A 458 -42.48 -25.99 11.77
N TRP A 459 -43.12 -26.56 12.78
CA TRP A 459 -44.31 -25.95 13.36
C TRP A 459 -43.97 -24.50 13.73
N ASP A 460 -44.51 -23.53 12.98
CA ASP A 460 -44.19 -22.07 13.03
C ASP A 460 -44.19 -21.52 14.46
N LEU A 461 -44.86 -22.24 15.35
CA LEU A 461 -44.86 -22.03 16.78
C LEU A 461 -43.46 -21.78 17.35
N ILE A 462 -42.40 -22.48 16.91
CA ILE A 462 -41.05 -22.26 17.46
C ILE A 462 -40.50 -20.86 17.17
N ASP A 463 -40.86 -20.27 16.03
CA ASP A 463 -40.41 -18.94 15.62
C ASP A 463 -41.21 -17.82 16.29
N ARG A 464 -42.41 -18.13 16.79
CA ARG A 464 -43.29 -17.18 17.52
C ARG A 464 -42.85 -16.90 18.96
N PHE A 465 -41.93 -17.67 19.52
CA PHE A 465 -41.48 -17.49 20.91
C PHE A 465 -40.03 -17.00 21.01
N SER A 466 -39.79 -16.14 22.00
CA SER A 466 -38.47 -15.62 22.38
C SER A 466 -37.91 -16.25 23.67
N SER A 467 -38.71 -17.05 24.37
CA SER A 467 -38.36 -17.71 25.63
C SER A 467 -38.63 -19.21 25.54
N LEU A 468 -37.60 -20.02 25.83
CA LEU A 468 -37.74 -21.48 25.83
C LEU A 468 -38.79 -21.94 26.83
N ASN A 469 -38.82 -21.37 28.04
CA ASN A 469 -39.81 -21.75 29.06
C ASN A 469 -41.25 -21.50 28.59
N ARG A 470 -41.49 -20.42 27.84
CA ARG A 470 -42.82 -20.10 27.31
C ARG A 470 -43.20 -21.06 26.19
N LEU A 471 -42.25 -21.36 25.28
CA LEU A 471 -42.43 -22.38 24.24
C LEU A 471 -42.80 -23.74 24.86
N LEU A 472 -42.02 -24.23 25.82
CA LEU A 472 -42.25 -25.53 26.46
C LEU A 472 -43.59 -25.60 27.17
N ARG A 473 -43.99 -24.54 27.89
CA ARG A 473 -45.29 -24.48 28.56
C ARG A 473 -46.46 -24.51 27.58
N VAL A 474 -46.40 -23.72 26.51
CA VAL A 474 -47.46 -23.69 25.49
C VAL A 474 -47.53 -25.04 24.77
N THR A 475 -46.40 -25.62 24.39
CA THR A 475 -46.35 -26.95 23.79
C THR A 475 -46.90 -28.03 24.72
N ALA A 476 -46.58 -27.98 26.02
CA ALA A 476 -47.12 -28.90 27.02
C ALA A 476 -48.65 -28.78 27.15
N ILE A 477 -49.19 -27.56 27.16
CA ILE A 477 -50.65 -27.32 27.19
C ILE A 477 -51.32 -27.84 25.92
N CYS A 478 -50.76 -27.55 24.73
CA CYS A 478 -51.27 -28.08 23.47
C CYS A 478 -51.27 -29.62 23.47
N ARG A 479 -50.22 -30.25 24.00
CA ARG A 479 -50.16 -31.72 24.12
C ARG A 479 -51.22 -32.26 25.07
N ARG A 480 -51.43 -31.64 26.24
CA ARG A 480 -52.50 -32.04 27.17
C ARG A 480 -53.89 -31.88 26.55
N PHE A 481 -54.13 -30.82 25.79
CA PHE A 481 -55.37 -30.63 25.05
C PHE A 481 -55.57 -31.72 23.99
N ILE A 482 -54.53 -32.06 23.22
CA ILE A 482 -54.56 -33.16 22.25
C ILE A 482 -54.80 -34.51 22.95
N ALA A 483 -54.16 -34.77 24.09
CA ALA A 483 -54.35 -35.99 24.87
C ALA A 483 -55.80 -36.12 25.37
N ARG A 484 -56.42 -35.01 25.75
CA ARG A 484 -57.84 -34.95 26.13
C ARG A 484 -58.76 -35.25 24.94
N LEU A 485 -58.50 -34.66 23.77
CA LEU A 485 -59.24 -34.97 22.54
C LEU A 485 -59.09 -36.44 22.13
N ARG A 486 -57.94 -37.05 22.42
CA ARG A 486 -57.65 -38.47 22.19
C ARG A 486 -58.13 -39.41 23.30
N ARG A 487 -58.86 -38.90 24.30
CA ARG A 487 -59.42 -39.66 25.45
C ARG A 487 -58.37 -40.48 26.22
N VAL A 488 -57.14 -39.96 26.35
CA VAL A 488 -56.10 -40.61 27.17
C VAL A 488 -56.52 -40.58 28.65
N PRO A 489 -56.45 -41.70 29.39
CA PRO A 489 -56.83 -41.75 30.82
C PRO A 489 -56.07 -40.69 31.64
N HIS A 490 -56.76 -40.05 32.59
CA HIS A 490 -56.21 -39.03 33.50
C HIS A 490 -55.70 -37.72 32.84
N SER A 491 -56.01 -37.47 31.57
CA SER A 491 -55.66 -36.20 30.90
C SER A 491 -56.57 -35.04 31.32
N SER A 492 -56.07 -34.16 32.21
CA SER A 492 -56.78 -32.95 32.65
C SER A 492 -56.00 -31.66 32.33
N LEU A 493 -56.73 -30.62 31.92
CA LEU A 493 -56.20 -29.26 31.77
C LEU A 493 -56.30 -28.43 33.06
N GLN A 494 -57.03 -28.93 34.08
CA GLN A 494 -57.24 -28.21 35.34
C GLN A 494 -56.04 -28.33 36.29
N CYS A 495 -55.21 -29.36 36.14
CA CYS A 495 -54.03 -29.55 36.97
C CYS A 495 -52.84 -28.68 36.49
N PRO A 496 -51.99 -28.17 37.39
CA PRO A 496 -50.76 -27.47 37.02
C PRO A 496 -49.87 -28.31 36.09
N LEU A 497 -49.04 -27.65 35.28
CA LEU A 497 -48.01 -28.33 34.48
C LEU A 497 -46.97 -28.98 35.40
N THR A 498 -46.69 -30.27 35.17
CA THR A 498 -45.65 -30.99 35.91
C THR A 498 -44.29 -30.85 35.21
N LEU A 499 -43.22 -31.24 35.90
CA LEU A 499 -41.87 -31.32 35.29
C LEU A 499 -41.84 -32.32 34.12
N GLY A 500 -42.60 -33.42 34.21
CA GLY A 500 -42.73 -34.40 33.14
C GLY A 500 -43.29 -33.81 31.85
N ASP A 501 -44.33 -32.98 31.93
CA ASP A 501 -44.92 -32.33 30.75
C ASP A 501 -43.95 -31.40 30.03
N LEU A 502 -43.13 -30.67 30.79
CA LEU A 502 -42.10 -29.78 30.24
C LEU A 502 -40.96 -30.56 29.60
N GLU A 503 -40.60 -31.70 30.18
CA GLU A 503 -39.57 -32.60 29.65
C GLU A 503 -40.01 -33.25 28.34
N GLU A 504 -41.25 -33.71 28.26
CA GLU A 504 -41.84 -34.24 27.02
C GLU A 504 -41.91 -33.19 25.91
N ALA A 505 -42.29 -31.96 26.25
CA ALA A 505 -42.28 -30.83 25.31
C ALA A 505 -40.86 -30.53 24.82
N ARG A 506 -39.85 -30.63 25.71
CA ARG A 506 -38.44 -30.40 25.40
C ARG A 506 -37.90 -31.44 24.44
N ILE A 507 -38.15 -32.71 24.71
CA ILE A 507 -37.75 -33.83 23.84
C ILE A 507 -38.42 -33.71 22.46
N LEU A 508 -39.70 -33.34 22.40
CA LEU A 508 -40.42 -33.13 21.13
C LEU A 508 -39.72 -32.10 20.24
N TRP A 509 -39.38 -30.93 20.77
CA TRP A 509 -38.72 -29.89 19.99
C TRP A 509 -37.32 -30.28 19.53
N ILE A 510 -36.58 -31.03 20.34
CA ILE A 510 -35.28 -31.59 19.94
C ILE A 510 -35.46 -32.53 18.75
N LYS A 511 -36.42 -33.46 18.82
CA LYS A 511 -36.71 -34.39 17.72
C LYS A 511 -37.11 -33.68 16.43
N LEU A 512 -38.04 -32.72 16.51
CA LEU A 512 -38.49 -31.96 15.33
C LEU A 512 -37.33 -31.19 14.69
N THR A 513 -36.48 -30.57 15.52
CA THR A 513 -35.31 -29.83 15.05
C THR A 513 -34.27 -30.76 14.41
N GLN A 514 -34.03 -31.92 15.00
CA GLN A 514 -33.12 -32.93 14.45
C GLN A 514 -33.69 -33.53 13.15
N ALA A 515 -34.99 -33.82 13.08
CA ALA A 515 -35.63 -34.34 11.87
C ALA A 515 -35.56 -33.34 10.70
N ALA A 516 -35.67 -32.03 10.98
CA ALA A 516 -35.59 -30.99 9.96
C ALA A 516 -34.17 -30.78 9.42
N HIS A 517 -33.15 -30.77 10.29
CA HIS A 517 -31.77 -30.42 9.91
C HIS A 517 -30.83 -31.63 9.71
N PHE A 518 -31.16 -32.79 10.28
CA PHE A 518 -30.36 -34.01 10.22
C PHE A 518 -31.09 -35.16 9.54
N LYS A 519 -32.02 -34.87 8.61
CA LYS A 519 -32.88 -35.88 7.96
C LYS A 519 -32.09 -37.03 7.31
N ASP A 520 -31.02 -36.70 6.60
CA ASP A 520 -30.20 -37.70 5.90
C ASP A 520 -29.28 -38.43 6.86
N GLN A 521 -28.77 -37.72 7.87
CA GLN A 521 -27.89 -38.27 8.89
C GLN A 521 -28.63 -39.24 9.83
N LEU A 522 -29.87 -38.94 10.19
CA LEU A 522 -30.73 -39.84 10.96
C LEU A 522 -31.03 -41.13 10.18
N ARG A 523 -31.28 -41.01 8.87
CA ARG A 523 -31.47 -42.18 7.98
C ARG A 523 -30.23 -43.05 7.89
N SER A 524 -29.05 -42.47 7.66
CA SER A 524 -27.80 -43.23 7.60
C SER A 524 -27.44 -43.91 8.93
N ILE A 525 -27.64 -43.26 10.08
CA ILE A 525 -27.40 -43.89 11.39
C ILE A 525 -28.38 -45.05 11.65
N SER A 526 -29.66 -44.88 11.28
CA SER A 526 -30.65 -45.95 11.43
C SER A 526 -30.37 -47.19 10.57
N ARG A 527 -29.62 -47.03 9.48
CA ARG A 527 -29.18 -48.09 8.56
C ARG A 527 -27.80 -48.67 8.89
N GLY A 528 -27.11 -48.16 9.91
CA GLY A 528 -25.76 -48.59 10.29
C GLY A 528 -24.63 -48.06 9.40
N GLU A 529 -24.89 -47.08 8.54
CA GLU A 529 -23.91 -46.51 7.60
C GLU A 529 -22.94 -45.54 8.32
N ARG A 530 -21.66 -45.54 7.90
CA ARG A 530 -20.64 -44.64 8.45
C ARG A 530 -20.57 -43.32 7.66
N PHE A 531 -20.50 -42.20 8.38
CA PHE A 531 -20.28 -40.88 7.77
C PHE A 531 -18.88 -40.72 7.16
N SER A 532 -18.75 -39.82 6.18
CA SER A 532 -17.43 -39.47 5.60
C SER A 532 -16.47 -38.93 6.66
N LYS A 533 -15.15 -39.09 6.44
CA LYS A 533 -14.11 -38.64 7.37
C LYS A 533 -14.12 -37.13 7.64
N SER A 534 -14.71 -36.32 6.76
CA SER A 534 -14.79 -34.85 6.87
C SER A 534 -16.05 -34.35 7.59
N HIS A 535 -17.06 -35.19 7.83
CA HIS A 535 -18.33 -34.74 8.39
C HIS A 535 -18.23 -34.37 9.89
N PRO A 536 -18.82 -33.25 10.36
CA PRO A 536 -18.69 -32.78 11.76
C PRO A 536 -19.19 -33.78 12.81
N LEU A 537 -20.18 -34.61 12.45
CA LEU A 537 -20.72 -35.66 13.33
C LEU A 537 -19.77 -36.85 13.51
N THR A 538 -18.84 -37.11 12.58
CA THR A 538 -17.94 -38.26 12.62
C THR A 538 -17.06 -38.26 13.88
N LYS A 539 -16.68 -37.07 14.37
CA LYS A 539 -15.86 -36.89 15.58
C LYS A 539 -16.62 -37.08 16.89
N LEU A 540 -17.95 -37.17 16.85
CA LEU A 540 -18.82 -37.20 18.03
C LEU A 540 -19.42 -38.59 18.30
N THR A 541 -19.08 -39.60 17.49
CA THR A 541 -19.62 -40.98 17.58
C THR A 541 -21.12 -41.01 17.92
N PRO A 542 -21.98 -40.39 17.09
CA PRO A 542 -23.35 -40.11 17.43
C PRO A 542 -24.19 -41.40 17.46
N PHE A 543 -25.14 -41.49 18.39
CA PHE A 543 -26.11 -42.58 18.46
C PHE A 543 -27.51 -42.06 18.79
N ILE A 544 -28.53 -42.85 18.47
CA ILE A 544 -29.93 -42.54 18.80
C ILE A 544 -30.27 -43.23 20.11
N ASP A 545 -30.78 -42.48 21.09
CA ASP A 545 -31.18 -43.04 22.39
C ASP A 545 -32.55 -43.75 22.34
N HIS A 546 -32.94 -44.39 23.45
CA HIS A 546 -34.24 -45.05 23.60
C HIS A 546 -35.44 -44.09 23.42
N GLN A 547 -35.21 -42.78 23.60
CA GLN A 547 -36.22 -41.77 23.38
C GLN A 547 -36.24 -41.30 21.92
N GLY A 548 -35.40 -41.79 21.02
CA GLY A 548 -35.34 -41.36 19.61
C GLY A 548 -34.65 -40.01 19.39
N VAL A 549 -33.75 -39.60 20.28
CA VAL A 549 -32.96 -38.36 20.20
C VAL A 549 -31.52 -38.69 19.80
N LEU A 550 -30.98 -37.93 18.84
CA LEU A 550 -29.59 -38.04 18.44
C LEU A 550 -28.67 -37.41 19.51
N ARG A 551 -27.78 -38.21 20.09
CA ARG A 551 -26.86 -37.81 21.18
C ARG A 551 -25.40 -38.06 20.83
N VAL A 552 -24.52 -37.34 21.53
CA VAL A 552 -23.06 -37.56 21.49
C VAL A 552 -22.75 -38.89 22.15
N GLY A 553 -21.97 -39.74 21.47
CA GLY A 553 -21.37 -40.93 22.07
C GLY A 553 -19.89 -40.72 22.39
N GLY A 554 -19.26 -41.66 23.09
CA GLY A 554 -17.83 -41.58 23.36
C GLY A 554 -17.30 -42.47 24.48
N ARG A 555 -16.06 -42.19 24.88
CA ARG A 555 -15.22 -42.99 25.80
C ARG A 555 -15.59 -42.87 27.29
N LEU A 556 -16.58 -42.05 27.63
CA LEU A 556 -16.99 -41.77 29.01
C LEU A 556 -18.17 -42.64 29.49
N LYS A 557 -18.40 -43.79 28.86
CA LYS A 557 -19.54 -44.69 29.14
C LYS A 557 -19.61 -45.18 30.60
N PHE A 558 -18.49 -45.15 31.33
CA PHE A 558 -18.36 -45.61 32.73
C PHE A 558 -18.07 -44.50 33.76
N ALA A 559 -18.03 -43.22 33.35
CA ALA A 559 -17.74 -42.13 34.28
C ALA A 559 -18.96 -41.86 35.20
N HIS A 560 -18.80 -42.00 36.52
CA HIS A 560 -19.80 -41.61 37.52
C HIS A 560 -19.87 -40.08 37.65
N ILE A 561 -20.41 -39.44 36.62
CA ILE A 561 -20.85 -38.05 36.65
C ILE A 561 -22.33 -38.10 37.04
N GLY A 562 -22.78 -37.19 37.92
CA GLY A 562 -24.11 -37.21 38.54
C GLY A 562 -25.30 -37.23 37.56
N PRO A 563 -26.56 -37.03 38.02
CA PRO A 563 -27.79 -37.30 37.26
C PRO A 563 -27.97 -36.54 35.92
N GLU A 564 -27.03 -35.70 35.50
CA GLU A 564 -26.97 -35.11 34.17
C GLU A 564 -26.23 -36.04 33.20
N SER A 565 -27.01 -36.63 32.27
CA SER A 565 -26.60 -37.60 31.24
C SER A 565 -25.18 -37.41 30.68
N PRO A 566 -24.34 -38.46 30.65
CA PRO A 566 -23.02 -38.42 30.00
C PRO A 566 -23.10 -38.14 28.49
N ASN A 567 -24.30 -38.30 27.89
CA ASN A 567 -24.56 -38.19 26.46
C ASN A 567 -25.47 -36.98 26.19
N GLN A 568 -24.89 -35.86 25.75
CA GLN A 568 -25.64 -34.64 25.44
C GLN A 568 -26.41 -34.76 24.12
N ALA A 569 -27.58 -34.13 24.02
CA ALA A 569 -28.36 -34.09 22.77
C ALA A 569 -27.69 -33.18 21.73
N ILE A 570 -27.52 -33.67 20.50
CA ILE A 570 -26.84 -32.93 19.42
C ILE A 570 -27.82 -31.95 18.77
N ILE A 571 -27.47 -30.67 18.74
CA ILE A 571 -28.32 -29.60 18.21
C ILE A 571 -27.63 -28.90 17.02
N PRO A 572 -28.33 -28.69 15.90
CA PRO A 572 -27.80 -27.94 14.75
C PRO A 572 -27.66 -26.45 15.09
N ARG A 573 -26.51 -25.86 14.73
CA ARG A 573 -26.14 -24.49 15.09
C ARG A 573 -27.06 -23.41 14.52
N GLU A 574 -27.70 -23.70 13.39
CA GLU A 574 -28.56 -22.77 12.62
C GLU A 574 -30.02 -22.77 13.11
N SER A 575 -30.42 -23.70 13.98
CA SER A 575 -31.81 -23.83 14.40
C SER A 575 -32.28 -22.74 15.36
N ARG A 576 -33.59 -22.43 15.32
CA ARG A 576 -34.25 -21.54 16.29
C ARG A 576 -34.16 -22.11 17.71
N LEU A 577 -34.26 -23.44 17.86
CA LEU A 577 -34.08 -24.11 19.15
C LEU A 577 -32.71 -23.82 19.76
N ALA A 578 -31.63 -23.84 18.96
CA ALA A 578 -30.29 -23.50 19.45
C ALA A 578 -30.23 -22.07 20.01
N GLN A 579 -30.88 -21.11 19.36
CA GLN A 579 -30.94 -19.72 19.85
C GLN A 579 -31.69 -19.61 21.19
N LEU A 580 -32.82 -20.30 21.33
CA LEU A 580 -33.61 -20.32 22.57
C LEU A 580 -32.86 -21.00 23.73
N LEU A 581 -32.15 -22.11 23.45
CA LEU A 581 -31.30 -22.80 24.42
C LEU A 581 -30.14 -21.91 24.87
N ILE A 582 -29.44 -21.26 23.93
CA ILE A 582 -28.36 -20.33 24.26
C ILE A 582 -28.89 -19.17 25.09
N GLY A 583 -30.05 -18.61 24.73
CA GLY A 583 -30.69 -17.52 25.49
C GLY A 583 -31.04 -17.91 26.92
N GLN A 584 -31.61 -19.10 27.13
CA GLN A 584 -31.92 -19.59 28.48
C GLN A 584 -30.64 -19.85 29.29
N ALA A 585 -29.62 -20.50 28.71
CA ALA A 585 -28.35 -20.74 29.39
C ALA A 585 -27.65 -19.43 29.74
N HIS A 586 -27.68 -18.45 28.84
CA HIS A 586 -27.11 -17.12 29.04
C HIS A 586 -27.81 -16.33 30.16
N LEU A 587 -29.13 -16.47 30.29
CA LEU A 587 -29.90 -15.89 31.40
C LEU A 587 -29.60 -16.59 32.73
N ARG A 588 -29.55 -17.93 32.73
CA ARG A 588 -29.23 -18.72 33.93
C ARG A 588 -27.82 -18.45 34.45
N THR A 589 -26.85 -18.23 33.57
CA THR A 589 -25.50 -17.83 33.96
C THR A 589 -25.39 -16.34 34.27
N LEU A 590 -26.49 -15.58 34.36
CA LEU A 590 -26.47 -14.13 34.66
C LEU A 590 -25.60 -13.33 33.70
N HIS A 591 -25.78 -13.55 32.39
CA HIS A 591 -25.09 -12.82 31.32
C HIS A 591 -23.55 -12.96 31.31
N ARG A 592 -23.02 -14.04 31.90
CA ARG A 592 -21.57 -14.29 31.95
C ARG A 592 -21.01 -14.67 30.56
N GLY A 593 -19.68 -14.63 30.44
CA GLY A 593 -18.98 -14.77 29.16
C GLY A 593 -19.20 -16.09 28.40
N THR A 594 -18.69 -16.14 27.17
CA THR A 594 -18.85 -17.27 26.22
C THR A 594 -18.49 -18.62 26.81
N GLN A 595 -17.40 -18.70 27.59
CA GLN A 595 -16.94 -19.96 28.17
C GLN A 595 -17.93 -20.53 29.21
N LEU A 596 -18.44 -19.69 30.12
CA LEU A 596 -19.40 -20.11 31.15
C LEU A 596 -20.75 -20.51 30.54
N THR A 597 -21.24 -19.72 29.58
CA THR A 597 -22.49 -20.04 28.87
C THR A 597 -22.37 -21.36 28.08
N LEU A 598 -21.22 -21.58 27.43
CA LEU A 598 -20.95 -22.83 26.72
C LEU A 598 -20.82 -24.03 27.67
N ARG A 599 -20.19 -23.85 28.83
CA ARG A 599 -20.10 -24.90 29.87
C ARG A 599 -21.48 -25.33 30.36
N GLN A 600 -22.36 -24.37 30.64
CA GLN A 600 -23.74 -24.65 31.05
C GLN A 600 -24.52 -25.40 29.97
N LEU A 601 -24.35 -25.02 28.70
CA LEU A 601 -25.01 -25.73 27.59
C LEU A 601 -24.51 -27.16 27.47
N ARG A 602 -23.19 -27.38 27.61
CA ARG A 602 -22.56 -28.70 27.51
C ARG A 602 -22.94 -29.69 28.61
N SER A 603 -23.64 -29.26 29.65
CA SER A 603 -24.17 -30.20 30.64
C SER A 603 -25.34 -31.01 30.09
N SER A 604 -26.12 -30.46 29.16
CA SER A 604 -27.32 -31.10 28.59
C SER A 604 -27.35 -31.19 27.06
N TYR A 605 -26.64 -30.32 26.35
CA TYR A 605 -26.72 -30.13 24.90
C TYR A 605 -25.35 -29.96 24.22
N TRP A 606 -25.21 -30.54 23.05
CA TRP A 606 -24.05 -30.37 22.18
C TRP A 606 -24.41 -29.63 20.89
N ILE A 607 -24.23 -28.31 20.90
CA ILE A 607 -24.44 -27.47 19.70
C ILE A 607 -23.21 -27.62 18.78
N LEU A 608 -23.42 -28.01 17.52
CA LEU A 608 -22.33 -28.15 16.54
C LEU A 608 -21.57 -26.83 16.37
N GLY A 609 -20.25 -26.85 16.59
CA GLY A 609 -19.43 -25.63 16.56
C GLY A 609 -19.81 -24.59 17.62
N GLY A 610 -20.38 -25.02 18.76
CA GLY A 610 -21.11 -24.21 19.74
C GLY A 610 -20.45 -22.92 20.26
N TRP A 611 -19.12 -22.77 20.16
CA TRP A 611 -18.45 -21.53 20.57
C TRP A 611 -18.86 -20.32 19.71
N ALA A 612 -18.94 -20.49 18.38
CA ALA A 612 -19.30 -19.43 17.45
C ALA A 612 -20.75 -18.91 17.65
N PRO A 613 -21.80 -19.76 17.69
CA PRO A 613 -23.17 -19.31 17.91
C PRO A 613 -23.37 -18.73 19.32
N VAL A 614 -22.72 -19.27 20.36
CA VAL A 614 -22.77 -18.68 21.72
C VAL A 614 -22.12 -17.30 21.74
N ARG A 615 -20.92 -17.15 21.15
CA ARG A 615 -20.24 -15.84 21.06
C ARG A 615 -21.11 -14.83 20.29
N SER A 616 -21.70 -15.24 19.17
CA SER A 616 -22.60 -14.42 18.36
C SER A 616 -23.85 -14.00 19.13
N PHE A 617 -24.50 -14.92 19.84
CA PHE A 617 -25.66 -14.61 20.68
C PHE A 617 -25.30 -13.61 21.78
N ILE A 618 -24.19 -13.84 22.50
CA ILE A 618 -23.74 -12.92 23.53
C ILE A 618 -23.46 -11.55 22.89
N LEU A 619 -22.75 -11.47 21.75
CA LEU A 619 -22.53 -10.24 20.94
C LEU A 619 -23.81 -9.45 20.63
N LYS A 620 -24.93 -10.13 20.39
CA LYS A 620 -26.22 -9.49 20.13
C LYS A 620 -27.03 -9.18 21.39
N CYS A 621 -26.67 -9.74 22.55
CA CYS A 621 -27.38 -9.50 23.79
C CYS A 621 -27.18 -8.06 24.28
N VAL A 622 -28.26 -7.27 24.34
CA VAL A 622 -28.23 -5.86 24.74
C VAL A 622 -27.61 -5.66 26.13
N LYS A 623 -27.91 -6.52 27.12
CA LYS A 623 -27.31 -6.44 28.47
C LYS A 623 -25.79 -6.67 28.43
N CYS A 624 -25.31 -7.65 27.66
CA CYS A 624 -23.87 -7.88 27.46
C CYS A 624 -23.20 -6.85 26.57
N THR A 625 -23.90 -6.27 25.61
CA THR A 625 -23.37 -5.21 24.74
C THR A 625 -23.23 -3.91 25.52
N ARG A 626 -24.23 -3.56 26.35
CA ARG A 626 -24.14 -2.48 27.35
C ARG A 626 -22.98 -2.71 28.33
N GLN A 627 -22.79 -3.94 28.81
CA GLN A 627 -21.63 -4.27 29.68
C GLN A 627 -20.28 -4.32 28.94
N ARG A 628 -20.24 -4.65 27.65
CA ARG A 628 -19.00 -4.71 26.86
C ARG A 628 -18.50 -3.37 26.38
N GLY A 629 -19.37 -2.36 26.26
CA GLY A 629 -18.97 -0.98 25.94
C GLY A 629 -18.15 -0.82 24.65
N VAL A 630 -18.44 -1.62 23.61
CA VAL A 630 -17.70 -1.52 22.32
C VAL A 630 -18.23 -0.32 21.52
N ARG A 631 -17.36 0.65 21.24
CA ARG A 631 -17.64 1.86 20.45
C ARG A 631 -17.36 1.59 18.96
N ALA A 632 -18.11 2.24 18.07
CA ALA A 632 -17.85 2.24 16.63
C ALA A 632 -16.46 2.83 16.32
N GLN A 633 -15.79 2.32 15.29
CA GLN A 633 -14.48 2.79 14.83
C GLN A 633 -14.62 3.37 13.42
N GLN A 634 -14.04 4.57 13.20
CA GLN A 634 -14.03 5.34 11.97
C GLN A 634 -12.60 5.85 11.68
N LEU A 635 -12.37 6.42 10.49
CA LEU A 635 -11.12 7.07 10.10
C LEU A 635 -10.65 8.08 11.16
N MET A 636 -9.36 8.06 11.53
CA MET A 636 -8.79 8.97 12.54
C MET A 636 -8.84 10.43 12.06
N GLY A 637 -9.31 11.34 12.92
CA GLY A 637 -9.32 12.78 12.64
C GLY A 637 -7.92 13.40 12.62
N GLN A 638 -7.81 14.61 12.05
CA GLN A 638 -6.57 15.39 12.04
C GLN A 638 -6.13 15.78 13.46
N LEU A 639 -4.82 15.93 13.69
CA LEU A 639 -4.27 16.29 15.00
C LEU A 639 -4.63 17.75 15.37
N PRO A 640 -5.03 18.04 16.62
CA PRO A 640 -5.40 19.39 17.03
C PRO A 640 -4.19 20.35 16.93
N PRO A 641 -4.40 21.64 16.60
CA PRO A 641 -3.33 22.65 16.46
C PRO A 641 -2.40 22.74 17.67
N ALA A 642 -2.95 22.51 18.88
CA ALA A 642 -2.20 22.45 20.13
C ALA A 642 -1.08 21.39 20.17
N ARG A 643 -1.07 20.43 19.23
CA ARG A 643 0.00 19.42 19.05
C ARG A 643 1.01 19.76 17.94
N LEU A 644 0.73 20.76 17.11
CA LEU A 644 1.49 21.05 15.88
C LEU A 644 2.29 22.35 15.99
N SER A 645 1.99 23.22 16.95
CA SER A 645 2.71 24.48 17.17
C SER A 645 3.93 24.27 18.09
N PRO A 646 5.15 24.68 17.67
CA PRO A 646 6.33 24.65 18.53
C PRO A 646 6.20 25.71 19.62
N VAL A 647 5.94 25.28 20.85
CA VAL A 647 5.74 26.15 22.02
C VAL A 647 6.50 25.59 23.21
N ARG A 648 6.71 26.42 24.25
CA ARG A 648 7.38 25.97 25.48
C ARG A 648 6.64 24.78 26.10
N ALA A 649 7.40 23.90 26.76
CA ALA A 649 6.84 22.74 27.45
C ALA A 649 5.76 23.18 28.46
N PHE A 650 4.70 22.37 28.56
CA PHE A 650 3.55 22.58 29.43
C PHE A 650 2.67 23.82 29.14
N LEU A 651 2.86 24.53 28.02
CA LEU A 651 1.94 25.60 27.61
C LEU A 651 0.52 25.08 27.33
N ASN A 652 0.42 23.96 26.61
CA ASN A 652 -0.80 23.19 26.40
C ASN A 652 -0.68 21.87 27.17
N THR A 653 -1.44 21.73 28.26
CA THR A 653 -1.26 20.63 29.22
C THR A 653 -2.55 19.86 29.45
N GLY A 654 -2.48 18.52 29.41
CA GLY A 654 -3.55 17.65 29.88
C GLY A 654 -3.38 17.33 31.37
N VAL A 655 -4.46 17.35 32.15
CA VAL A 655 -4.47 16.99 33.57
C VAL A 655 -5.42 15.82 33.84
N ASP A 656 -4.97 14.87 34.66
CA ASP A 656 -5.79 13.74 35.12
C ASP A 656 -5.34 13.30 36.54
N TYR A 657 -6.27 12.71 37.29
CA TYR A 657 -6.03 12.22 38.64
C TYR A 657 -5.93 10.69 38.69
N ALA A 658 -4.92 10.16 39.36
CA ALA A 658 -4.87 8.75 39.74
C ALA A 658 -5.56 8.54 41.10
N GLY A 659 -6.28 7.41 41.21
CA GLY A 659 -7.18 7.06 42.31
C GLY A 659 -6.53 7.08 43.70
N PRO A 660 -7.32 6.87 44.77
CA PRO A 660 -6.84 7.09 46.12
C PRO A 660 -5.75 6.07 46.47
N VAL A 661 -4.57 6.57 46.83
CA VAL A 661 -3.46 5.84 47.43
C VAL A 661 -3.59 5.99 48.95
N SER A 662 -3.49 4.89 49.70
CA SER A 662 -3.54 4.93 51.16
C SER A 662 -2.23 5.52 51.71
N LEU A 663 -2.30 6.72 52.28
CA LEU A 663 -1.21 7.42 52.94
C LEU A 663 -1.27 7.21 54.45
N ARG A 664 -0.10 7.21 55.10
CA ARG A 664 0.01 7.27 56.56
C ARG A 664 0.32 8.71 57.01
N SER A 665 -0.25 9.11 58.14
CA SER A 665 -0.05 10.45 58.71
C SER A 665 1.35 10.65 59.31
N TRP A 666 1.94 9.62 59.93
CA TRP A 666 3.26 9.73 60.57
C TRP A 666 4.05 8.40 60.56
N LYS A 667 5.34 8.45 60.92
CA LYS A 667 6.22 7.28 61.08
C LYS A 667 5.92 6.61 62.44
N GLY A 668 5.25 5.44 62.48
CA GLY A 668 4.97 4.68 63.72
C GLY A 668 3.89 3.59 63.55
N ARG A 669 3.76 2.64 64.51
CA ARG A 669 2.66 1.64 64.52
C ARG A 669 1.39 2.26 65.13
N GLY A 670 0.22 2.02 64.53
CA GLY A 670 -1.10 2.38 65.10
C GLY A 670 -1.76 3.66 64.57
N HIS A 671 -1.17 4.37 63.60
CA HIS A 671 -1.75 5.61 63.06
C HIS A 671 -2.75 5.35 61.93
N LYS A 672 -3.83 6.14 61.91
CA LYS A 672 -4.88 6.07 60.88
C LYS A 672 -4.32 6.39 59.50
N SER A 673 -4.62 5.51 58.53
CA SER A 673 -4.40 5.80 57.13
C SER A 673 -5.47 6.75 56.60
N TYR A 674 -5.08 7.66 55.71
CA TYR A 674 -6.00 8.53 54.97
C TYR A 674 -5.76 8.35 53.47
N LYS A 675 -6.72 8.77 52.65
CA LYS A 675 -6.61 8.65 51.19
C LYS A 675 -5.89 9.89 50.66
N GLY A 676 -4.89 9.69 49.81
CA GLY A 676 -4.28 10.74 49.00
C GLY A 676 -4.47 10.44 47.52
N TRP A 677 -4.33 11.45 46.67
CA TRP A 677 -4.52 11.37 45.22
C TRP A 677 -3.27 11.86 44.49
N LEU A 678 -3.12 11.48 43.22
CA LEU A 678 -1.99 11.94 42.41
C LEU A 678 -2.50 12.77 41.23
N ALA A 679 -2.07 14.02 41.15
CA ALA A 679 -2.31 14.88 39.99
C ALA A 679 -1.21 14.65 38.95
N ILE A 680 -1.61 14.29 37.73
CA ILE A 680 -0.71 13.97 36.63
C ILE A 680 -0.92 15.02 35.54
N PHE A 681 0.12 15.80 35.26
CA PHE A 681 0.16 16.79 34.18
C PHE A 681 1.00 16.27 33.03
N VAL A 682 0.48 16.34 31.80
CA VAL A 682 1.16 15.86 30.58
C VAL A 682 1.19 16.96 29.54
N CYS A 683 2.38 17.34 29.08
CA CYS A 683 2.59 18.32 28.02
C CYS A 683 2.12 17.76 26.66
N MET A 684 1.26 18.48 25.95
CA MET A 684 0.73 18.02 24.66
C MET A 684 1.74 18.11 23.50
N THR A 685 2.73 19.02 23.62
CA THR A 685 3.76 19.26 22.58
C THR A 685 4.93 18.29 22.72
N THR A 686 5.56 18.23 23.90
CA THR A 686 6.78 17.44 24.14
C THR A 686 6.51 16.07 24.76
N SER A 687 5.26 15.78 25.14
CA SER A 687 4.86 14.58 25.90
C SER A 687 5.55 14.45 27.27
N ALA A 688 6.18 15.50 27.79
CA ALA A 688 6.75 15.53 29.14
C ALA A 688 5.67 15.31 30.21
N VAL A 689 6.02 14.65 31.31
CA VAL A 689 5.11 14.33 32.42
C VAL A 689 5.55 15.04 33.70
N HIS A 690 4.60 15.53 34.49
CA HIS A 690 4.82 16.07 35.84
C HIS A 690 3.82 15.47 36.84
N LEU A 691 4.31 15.07 38.02
CA LEU A 691 3.55 14.29 39.01
C LEU A 691 3.51 14.98 40.38
N GLU A 692 2.31 15.12 40.96
CA GLU A 692 2.09 15.78 42.25
C GLU A 692 1.22 14.94 43.18
N VAL A 693 1.56 14.92 44.48
CA VAL A 693 0.71 14.31 45.52
C VAL A 693 -0.30 15.35 46.03
N VAL A 694 -1.56 14.93 46.22
CA VAL A 694 -2.64 15.77 46.74
C VAL A 694 -3.31 15.04 47.92
N SER A 695 -3.45 15.72 49.05
CA SER A 695 -3.95 15.12 50.29
C SER A 695 -5.46 14.85 50.27
N ASP A 696 -6.20 15.58 49.44
CA ASP A 696 -7.63 15.46 49.29
C ASP A 696 -8.04 15.69 47.82
N TYR A 697 -9.30 15.44 47.52
CA TYR A 697 -9.87 15.64 46.19
C TYR A 697 -10.61 17.00 46.09
N SER A 698 -10.27 17.96 46.96
CA SER A 698 -10.92 19.27 47.07
C SER A 698 -10.39 20.28 46.05
N PRO A 699 -11.14 21.36 45.76
CA PRO A 699 -10.67 22.49 44.96
C PRO A 699 -9.39 23.12 45.51
N GLU A 700 -9.27 23.24 46.84
CA GLU A 700 -8.10 23.81 47.52
C GLU A 700 -6.87 22.91 47.34
N GLY A 701 -7.07 21.60 47.44
CA GLY A 701 -6.04 20.59 47.15
C GLY A 701 -5.55 20.66 45.70
N PHE A 702 -6.48 20.84 44.75
CA PHE A 702 -6.12 21.05 43.34
C PHE A 702 -5.37 22.38 43.12
N ILE A 703 -5.82 23.50 43.70
CA ILE A 703 -5.13 24.80 43.60
C ILE A 703 -3.70 24.68 44.09
N ALA A 704 -3.49 24.00 45.22
CA ALA A 704 -2.15 23.80 45.76
C ALA A 704 -1.27 22.97 44.80
N ALA A 705 -1.82 21.92 44.19
CA ALA A 705 -1.11 21.11 43.18
C ALA A 705 -0.80 21.91 41.90
N TYR A 706 -1.77 22.68 41.40
CA TYR A 706 -1.62 23.52 40.22
C TYR A 706 -0.57 24.61 40.44
N ARG A 707 -0.56 25.27 41.61
CA ARG A 707 0.47 26.25 41.96
C ARG A 707 1.86 25.62 42.04
N ARG A 708 1.99 24.43 42.61
CA ARG A 708 3.27 23.69 42.62
C ARG A 708 3.74 23.34 41.21
N PHE A 709 2.82 22.95 40.33
CA PHE A 709 3.09 22.70 38.92
C PHE A 709 3.51 23.99 38.18
N SER A 710 2.69 25.05 38.23
CA SER A 710 2.93 26.30 37.50
C SER A 710 4.19 27.01 38.00
N SER A 711 4.50 26.92 39.30
CA SER A 711 5.75 27.47 39.86
C SER A 711 7.00 26.74 39.36
N ARG A 712 6.90 25.45 38.99
CA ARG A 712 8.05 24.67 38.48
C ARG A 712 8.13 24.62 36.96
N ARG A 713 7.00 24.69 36.26
CA ARG A 713 6.88 24.45 34.80
C ARG A 713 6.41 25.67 34.02
N GLY A 714 6.05 26.76 34.70
CA GLY A 714 5.38 27.93 34.13
C GLY A 714 3.88 27.72 33.98
N ILE A 715 3.13 28.83 33.92
CA ILE A 715 1.66 28.84 33.88
C ILE A 715 1.15 28.21 32.57
N ALA A 716 0.18 27.31 32.60
CA ALA A 716 -0.37 26.77 31.35
C ALA A 716 -1.26 27.83 30.66
N HIS A 717 -1.19 27.96 29.33
CA HIS A 717 -2.19 28.75 28.59
C HIS A 717 -3.48 27.96 28.43
N SER A 718 -3.37 26.66 28.12
CA SER A 718 -4.53 25.80 27.91
C SER A 718 -4.41 24.54 28.77
N LEU A 719 -5.40 24.31 29.64
CA LEU A 719 -5.50 23.11 30.45
C LEU A 719 -6.65 22.24 29.92
N PHE A 720 -6.36 20.97 29.62
CA PHE A 720 -7.31 20.00 29.07
C PHE A 720 -7.60 18.91 30.10
N SER A 721 -8.87 18.55 30.31
CA SER A 721 -9.25 17.42 31.16
C SER A 721 -10.37 16.58 30.57
N ASP A 722 -10.40 15.29 30.93
CA ASP A 722 -11.39 14.32 30.44
C ASP A 722 -12.73 14.38 31.18
N CYS A 723 -13.83 14.06 30.50
CA CYS A 723 -15.16 13.87 31.10
C CYS A 723 -15.39 12.47 31.70
N GLY A 724 -14.31 11.74 32.04
CA GLY A 724 -14.33 10.31 32.36
C GLY A 724 -14.75 9.97 33.79
N THR A 725 -15.40 8.82 33.97
CA THR A 725 -16.06 8.37 35.20
C THR A 725 -15.22 8.18 36.47
N ASN A 726 -13.89 8.30 36.41
CA ASN A 726 -13.04 8.36 37.62
C ASN A 726 -13.04 9.74 38.27
N PHE A 727 -13.50 10.73 37.54
CA PHE A 727 -13.85 12.05 38.04
C PHE A 727 -15.32 12.12 38.51
N LEU A 728 -16.14 11.06 38.51
CA LEU A 728 -17.57 11.18 38.90
C LEU A 728 -17.84 11.55 40.37
N GLY A 729 -16.82 11.52 41.24
CA GLY A 729 -16.92 12.07 42.60
C GLY A 729 -16.83 13.60 42.59
N ALA A 730 -15.68 14.15 42.19
CA ALA A 730 -15.47 15.60 42.17
C ALA A 730 -15.69 16.30 40.84
N ASP A 731 -16.05 15.68 39.72
CA ASP A 731 -16.55 16.39 38.53
C ASP A 731 -18.00 16.76 38.73
N LYS A 732 -18.81 15.96 39.43
CA LYS A 732 -20.12 16.47 39.83
C LYS A 732 -19.99 17.65 40.80
N GLU A 733 -18.98 17.65 41.66
CA GLU A 733 -18.74 18.74 42.63
C GLU A 733 -17.96 19.92 42.02
N LEU A 734 -16.80 19.75 41.39
CA LEU A 734 -16.03 20.77 40.65
C LEU A 734 -16.81 21.35 39.47
N ARG A 735 -17.54 20.54 38.68
CA ARG A 735 -18.34 21.03 37.56
C ARG A 735 -19.63 21.68 38.05
N ASN A 736 -20.25 21.21 39.14
CA ASN A 736 -21.29 21.99 39.82
C ASN A 736 -20.68 23.26 40.41
N LEU A 737 -19.51 23.26 41.04
CA LEU A 737 -18.86 24.46 41.55
C LEU A 737 -18.67 25.46 40.39
N PHE A 738 -18.06 25.04 39.27
CA PHE A 738 -17.84 25.84 38.05
C PHE A 738 -19.13 26.30 37.33
N LEU A 739 -20.22 25.54 37.37
CA LEU A 739 -21.49 25.89 36.71
C LEU A 739 -22.52 26.55 37.65
N SER A 740 -22.41 26.38 38.97
CA SER A 740 -23.41 26.82 39.97
C SER A 740 -22.95 27.98 40.87
N GLY A 741 -21.85 28.66 40.53
CA GLY A 741 -21.56 30.00 41.06
C GLY A 741 -21.30 30.08 42.56
N SER A 742 -20.85 28.99 43.20
CA SER A 742 -20.43 29.03 44.60
C SER A 742 -19.22 29.97 44.80
N ALA A 743 -19.03 30.50 46.01
CA ALA A 743 -17.96 31.44 46.32
C ALA A 743 -16.54 30.87 46.02
N HIS A 744 -16.30 29.58 46.32
CA HIS A 744 -15.01 28.91 46.07
C HIS A 744 -14.76 28.65 44.58
N SER A 745 -15.81 28.45 43.77
CA SER A 745 -15.66 28.29 42.32
C SER A 745 -15.23 29.58 41.63
N ARG A 746 -15.82 30.71 42.03
CA ARG A 746 -15.42 32.01 41.51
C ARG A 746 -13.94 32.25 41.77
N GLN A 747 -13.44 31.89 42.95
CA GLN A 747 -12.01 32.03 43.28
C GLN A 747 -11.08 31.20 42.40
N LEU A 748 -11.42 29.94 42.08
CA LEU A 748 -10.58 29.05 41.25
C LEU A 748 -10.64 29.45 39.78
N ALA A 749 -11.83 29.75 39.26
CA ALA A 749 -12.01 30.29 37.91
C ALA A 749 -11.30 31.65 37.75
N GLN A 750 -11.42 32.53 38.74
CA GLN A 750 -10.77 33.84 38.73
C GLN A 750 -9.25 33.73 38.89
N LEU A 751 -8.73 32.76 39.66
CA LEU A 751 -7.29 32.48 39.71
C LEU A 751 -6.77 32.04 38.34
N LEU A 752 -7.42 31.10 37.68
CA LEU A 752 -7.02 30.64 36.35
C LEU A 752 -7.18 31.72 35.28
N ILE A 753 -8.23 32.55 35.36
CA ILE A 753 -8.42 33.70 34.47
C ILE A 753 -7.35 34.77 34.72
N ASN A 754 -7.01 35.06 35.98
CA ASN A 754 -5.94 36.00 36.34
C ASN A 754 -4.56 35.50 35.89
N ASP A 755 -4.35 34.18 35.91
CA ASP A 755 -3.15 33.51 35.37
C ASP A 755 -3.19 33.39 33.83
N GLY A 756 -4.29 33.74 33.17
CA GLY A 756 -4.46 33.64 31.71
C GLY A 756 -4.63 32.20 31.19
N THR A 757 -4.97 31.26 32.07
CA THR A 757 -5.18 29.83 31.75
C THR A 757 -6.63 29.56 31.32
N GLN A 758 -6.81 29.12 30.07
CA GLN A 758 -8.08 28.61 29.55
C GLN A 758 -8.24 27.12 29.89
N TRP A 759 -9.23 26.78 30.70
CA TRP A 759 -9.58 25.39 30.96
C TRP A 759 -10.63 24.91 29.96
N SER A 760 -10.32 23.84 29.21
CA SER A 760 -11.27 23.16 28.32
C SER A 760 -11.50 21.70 28.72
N PHE A 761 -12.75 21.27 28.66
CA PHE A 761 -13.16 19.89 28.92
C PHE A 761 -13.41 19.16 27.60
N ASN A 762 -12.92 17.94 27.46
CA ASN A 762 -13.24 17.12 26.30
C ASN A 762 -14.74 16.81 26.23
N PRO A 763 -15.34 16.65 25.04
CA PRO A 763 -16.74 16.24 24.92
C PRO A 763 -17.01 14.91 25.65
N PRO A 764 -18.14 14.75 26.36
CA PRO A 764 -18.47 13.52 27.08
C PRO A 764 -18.40 12.30 26.17
N GLY A 765 -17.58 11.30 26.52
CA GLY A 765 -17.46 10.07 25.74
C GLY A 765 -16.55 10.14 24.51
N ALA A 766 -15.74 11.19 24.34
CA ALA A 766 -14.80 11.34 23.21
C ALA A 766 -13.29 11.34 23.61
N PRO A 767 -12.79 10.28 24.28
CA PRO A 767 -11.38 10.14 24.72
C PRO A 767 -10.36 10.14 23.56
N HIS A 768 -10.81 9.85 22.33
CA HIS A 768 -9.94 9.84 21.15
C HIS A 768 -9.33 11.20 20.80
N PHE A 769 -9.91 12.32 21.27
CA PHE A 769 -9.28 13.65 21.16
C PHE A 769 -7.98 13.76 22.01
N GLY A 770 -7.83 12.89 23.02
CA GLY A 770 -6.77 12.87 24.01
C GLY A 770 -5.59 11.93 23.79
N GLY A 771 -5.56 11.16 22.69
CA GLY A 771 -4.81 9.90 22.59
C GLY A 771 -3.36 9.83 23.09
N LYS A 772 -2.53 10.89 23.00
CA LYS A 772 -1.16 10.89 23.56
C LYS A 772 -1.14 11.04 25.09
N TRP A 773 -1.96 11.93 25.66
CA TRP A 773 -2.02 12.15 27.11
C TRP A 773 -2.72 10.98 27.81
N GLU A 774 -3.78 10.42 27.23
CA GLU A 774 -4.47 9.25 27.79
C GLU A 774 -3.58 8.01 27.85
N ALA A 775 -2.77 7.76 26.81
CA ALA A 775 -1.84 6.65 26.79
C ALA A 775 -0.74 6.81 27.85
N ALA A 776 -0.18 8.02 27.98
CA ALA A 776 0.82 8.34 29.00
C ALA A 776 0.22 8.20 30.41
N VAL A 777 -0.94 8.80 30.67
CA VAL A 777 -1.60 8.74 31.98
C VAL A 777 -2.01 7.31 32.34
N LYS A 778 -2.55 6.53 31.40
CA LYS A 778 -2.94 5.14 31.64
C LYS A 778 -1.75 4.25 31.98
N SER A 779 -0.62 4.42 31.28
CA SER A 779 0.63 3.72 31.60
C SER A 779 1.13 4.10 33.00
N VAL A 780 1.20 5.40 33.30
CA VAL A 780 1.65 5.89 34.60
C VAL A 780 0.76 5.39 35.74
N LYS A 781 -0.56 5.48 35.61
CA LYS A 781 -1.53 4.94 36.58
C LYS A 781 -1.34 3.44 36.81
N PHE A 782 -1.22 2.67 35.74
CA PHE A 782 -1.07 1.22 35.80
C PHE A 782 0.19 0.77 36.55
N HIS A 783 1.32 1.43 36.30
CA HIS A 783 2.59 1.09 36.94
C HIS A 783 2.65 1.63 38.37
N LEU A 784 2.19 2.85 38.63
CA LEU A 784 2.20 3.45 39.98
C LEU A 784 1.39 2.62 40.98
N THR A 785 0.17 2.20 40.63
CA THR A 785 -0.67 1.39 41.54
C THR A 785 -0.03 0.06 41.89
N ARG A 786 0.64 -0.60 40.93
CA ARG A 786 1.31 -1.89 41.15
C ARG A 786 2.62 -1.76 41.92
N THR A 787 3.33 -0.66 41.74
CA THR A 787 4.54 -0.38 42.50
C THR A 787 4.21 -0.15 43.96
N ILE A 788 3.29 0.77 44.22
CA ILE A 788 2.97 1.17 45.59
C ILE A 788 2.29 -0.01 46.31
N GLY A 789 1.36 -0.69 45.65
CA GLY A 789 0.71 -1.88 46.20
C GLY A 789 -0.15 -1.56 47.43
N GLU A 790 -0.05 -2.37 48.48
CA GLU A 790 -0.74 -2.15 49.77
C GLU A 790 0.11 -1.42 50.82
N ASP A 791 1.34 -1.01 50.48
CA ASP A 791 2.26 -0.37 51.41
C ASP A 791 1.89 1.08 51.71
N LEU A 792 1.85 1.44 53.00
CA LEU A 792 1.52 2.79 53.45
C LEU A 792 2.77 3.69 53.48
N LEU A 793 2.83 4.67 52.58
CA LEU A 793 3.86 5.72 52.51
C LEU A 793 3.37 7.03 53.16
N THR A 794 4.26 7.82 53.77
CA THR A 794 3.90 9.19 54.16
C THR A 794 3.79 10.08 52.93
N PHE A 795 3.20 11.27 53.09
CA PHE A 795 3.13 12.28 52.04
C PHE A 795 4.53 12.63 51.47
N GLU A 796 5.53 12.83 52.34
CA GLU A 796 6.91 13.11 51.93
C GLU A 796 7.56 11.94 51.18
N GLU A 797 7.37 10.71 51.66
CA GLU A 797 7.94 9.52 51.03
C GLU A 797 7.35 9.29 49.63
N LEU A 798 6.04 9.52 49.47
CA LEU A 798 5.38 9.42 48.18
C LEU A 798 5.79 10.56 47.24
N THR A 799 5.93 11.78 47.75
CA THR A 799 6.39 12.94 46.95
C THR A 799 7.79 12.71 46.40
N THR A 800 8.71 12.20 47.22
CA THR A 800 10.06 11.84 46.78
C THR A 800 10.06 10.73 45.75
N LEU A 801 9.26 9.68 45.95
CA LEU A 801 9.12 8.59 44.99
C LEU A 801 8.59 9.09 43.63
N LEU A 802 7.59 9.97 43.63
CA LEU A 802 7.04 10.52 42.39
C LEU A 802 8.02 11.43 41.65
N ALA A 803 8.82 12.23 42.35
CA ALA A 803 9.86 13.03 41.74
C ALA A 803 10.90 12.17 41.01
N GLN A 804 11.29 11.03 41.61
CA GLN A 804 12.19 10.07 40.97
C GLN A 804 11.53 9.38 39.76
N ILE A 805 10.26 9.02 39.86
CA ILE A 805 9.49 8.43 38.75
C ILE A 805 9.32 9.43 37.61
N GLU A 806 9.09 10.71 37.90
CA GLU A 806 9.01 11.79 36.92
C GLU A 806 10.31 11.91 36.11
N ALA A 807 11.46 11.85 36.78
CA ALA A 807 12.77 11.86 36.11
C ALA A 807 12.91 10.67 35.14
N VAL A 808 12.51 9.47 35.59
CA VAL A 808 12.55 8.24 34.77
C VAL A 808 11.66 8.34 33.53
N LEU A 809 10.43 8.85 33.67
CA LEU A 809 9.50 8.98 32.54
C LEU A 809 9.98 10.01 31.50
N ASN A 810 10.69 11.04 31.95
CA ASN A 810 11.20 12.12 31.10
C ASN A 810 12.59 11.84 30.50
N SER A 811 13.29 10.77 30.91
CA SER A 811 14.58 10.37 30.33
C SER A 811 14.44 9.46 29.09
N ARG A 812 13.22 9.19 28.63
CA ARG A 812 12.97 8.32 27.47
C ARG A 812 13.44 8.95 26.15
N PRO A 813 14.05 8.19 25.22
CA PRO A 813 14.49 8.73 23.93
C PRO A 813 13.30 9.02 23.01
N LEU A 814 13.34 10.18 22.33
CA LEU A 814 12.40 10.60 21.28
C LEU A 814 13.03 10.45 19.90
N GLU A 815 14.25 10.95 19.70
CA GLU A 815 14.95 11.01 18.40
C GLU A 815 16.48 11.14 18.61
N PRO A 816 17.37 10.66 17.72
CA PRO A 816 18.81 10.95 17.79
C PRO A 816 19.09 12.44 17.54
N LEU A 817 20.14 12.99 18.14
CA LEU A 817 20.47 14.42 18.03
C LEU A 817 21.31 14.77 16.80
N THR A 818 22.04 13.79 16.26
CA THR A 818 23.02 13.99 15.19
C THR A 818 22.99 12.81 14.22
N ASP A 819 23.24 13.10 12.95
CA ASP A 819 23.41 12.09 11.90
C ASP A 819 24.81 11.46 11.92
N ASP A 820 25.76 12.06 12.66
CA ASP A 820 27.14 11.59 12.80
C ASP A 820 27.18 10.13 13.33
N PRO A 821 27.77 9.17 12.58
CA PRO A 821 27.93 7.79 13.01
C PRO A 821 28.67 7.60 14.34
N ASP A 822 29.49 8.56 14.75
CA ASP A 822 30.31 8.52 15.96
C ASP A 822 29.59 9.03 17.21
N ASP A 823 28.52 9.81 17.07
CA ASP A 823 27.72 10.30 18.19
C ASP A 823 26.54 9.34 18.49
N CYS A 824 26.37 9.04 19.78
CA CYS A 824 25.37 8.12 20.31
C CYS A 824 24.30 8.85 21.14
N SER A 825 24.22 10.18 21.07
CA SER A 825 23.29 11.00 21.85
C SER A 825 21.85 11.01 21.30
N ALA A 826 20.86 11.15 22.19
CA ALA A 826 19.44 11.18 21.81
C ALA A 826 18.64 12.24 22.58
N LEU A 827 17.74 12.91 21.87
CA LEU A 827 16.77 13.87 22.38
C LEU A 827 15.75 13.16 23.26
N THR A 828 15.46 13.72 24.43
CA THR A 828 14.49 13.20 25.42
C THR A 828 13.55 14.31 25.86
N PRO A 829 12.36 14.01 26.41
CA PRO A 829 11.48 15.05 26.98
C PRO A 829 12.18 15.93 28.01
N GLY A 830 13.13 15.36 28.76
CA GLY A 830 13.96 16.08 29.71
C GLY A 830 14.80 17.21 29.10
N HIS A 831 15.26 17.07 27.86
CA HIS A 831 15.98 18.13 27.16
C HIS A 831 15.14 19.40 27.01
N PHE A 832 13.83 19.25 26.80
CA PHE A 832 12.90 20.39 26.74
C PHE A 832 12.56 21.00 28.11
N LEU A 833 12.92 20.33 29.21
CA LEU A 833 12.61 20.79 30.57
C LEU A 833 13.80 21.43 31.28
N ILE A 834 14.99 20.84 31.13
CA ILE A 834 16.20 21.23 31.88
C ILE A 834 17.43 21.34 30.97
N GLY A 835 17.28 21.27 29.64
CA GLY A 835 18.38 21.35 28.66
C GLY A 835 19.21 20.07 28.50
N GLN A 836 18.96 19.03 29.31
CA GLN A 836 19.68 17.76 29.28
C GLN A 836 18.79 16.59 29.74
N ALA A 837 19.23 15.34 29.54
CA ALA A 837 18.53 14.18 30.06
C ALA A 837 18.65 14.09 31.60
N PRO A 838 17.53 13.90 32.34
CA PRO A 838 17.57 13.80 33.80
C PRO A 838 18.22 12.49 34.26
N THR A 839 19.26 12.59 35.09
CA THR A 839 20.02 11.45 35.62
C THR A 839 19.62 11.12 37.06
N THR A 840 19.32 9.84 37.34
CA THR A 840 19.11 9.34 38.72
C THR A 840 20.42 8.82 39.33
N LEU A 841 20.58 8.95 40.65
CA LEU A 841 21.72 8.40 41.38
C LEU A 841 21.67 6.85 41.37
N PRO A 842 22.79 6.14 41.14
CA PRO A 842 22.82 4.69 41.11
C PRO A 842 22.88 4.13 42.54
N GLU A 843 21.92 3.28 42.92
CA GLU A 843 21.84 2.65 44.23
C GLU A 843 21.66 1.12 44.08
N PRO A 844 22.18 0.27 44.99
CA PRO A 844 22.20 -1.19 44.85
C PRO A 844 20.80 -1.84 44.76
N SER A 845 20.69 -3.01 44.11
CA SER A 845 19.39 -3.69 43.96
C SER A 845 18.90 -4.29 45.28
N LEU A 846 17.64 -3.98 45.64
CA LEU A 846 16.99 -4.46 46.87
C LEU A 846 15.78 -5.36 46.57
N GLU A 847 15.55 -5.75 45.30
CA GLU A 847 14.36 -6.48 44.85
C GLU A 847 14.12 -7.84 45.53
N GLN A 848 15.18 -8.48 46.05
CA GLN A 848 15.14 -9.83 46.62
C GLN A 848 15.09 -9.84 48.16
N LEU A 849 15.13 -8.67 48.81
CA LEU A 849 15.10 -8.56 50.26
C LEU A 849 13.67 -8.44 50.77
N ASN A 850 13.36 -9.21 51.83
CA ASN A 850 12.05 -9.17 52.49
C ASN A 850 11.76 -7.78 53.07
N VAL A 851 10.54 -7.27 52.83
CA VAL A 851 10.07 -5.94 53.24
C VAL A 851 10.25 -5.68 54.75
N SER A 852 10.19 -6.74 55.57
CA SER A 852 10.40 -6.66 57.04
C SER A 852 11.83 -6.35 57.48
N ARG A 853 12.83 -6.41 56.58
CA ARG A 853 14.25 -6.16 56.85
C ARG A 853 14.78 -4.85 56.23
N LEU A 854 13.94 -4.09 55.53
CA LEU A 854 14.34 -2.87 54.82
C LEU A 854 14.18 -1.62 55.69
N SER A 855 15.15 -0.71 55.63
CA SER A 855 14.97 0.65 56.12
C SER A 855 13.92 1.39 55.27
N ARG A 856 13.35 2.50 55.77
CA ARG A 856 12.34 3.25 55.00
C ARG A 856 12.89 3.82 53.69
N TRP A 857 14.16 4.22 53.66
CA TRP A 857 14.80 4.66 52.42
C TRP A 857 14.98 3.50 51.44
N GLN A 858 15.43 2.35 51.94
CA GLN A 858 15.57 1.11 51.18
C GLN A 858 14.22 0.62 50.63
N LEU A 859 13.11 0.88 51.33
CA LEU A 859 11.76 0.60 50.83
C LEU A 859 11.39 1.50 49.65
N ILE A 860 11.64 2.81 49.72
CA ILE A 860 11.38 3.76 48.60
C ILE A 860 12.21 3.35 47.38
N GLN A 861 13.48 3.01 47.60
CA GLN A 861 14.39 2.53 46.57
C GLN A 861 13.91 1.21 45.94
N GLN A 862 13.48 0.23 46.75
CA GLN A 862 12.91 -1.03 46.26
C GLN A 862 11.64 -0.77 45.44
N LYS A 863 10.82 0.21 45.83
CA LYS A 863 9.61 0.62 45.09
C LYS A 863 9.98 1.28 43.76
N LEU A 864 10.95 2.19 43.73
CA LEU A 864 11.45 2.76 42.48
C LEU A 864 11.95 1.67 41.53
N GLN A 865 12.73 0.70 42.03
CA GLN A 865 13.22 -0.46 41.28
C GLN A 865 12.07 -1.38 40.81
N GLY A 866 11.02 -1.56 41.62
CA GLY A 866 9.81 -2.27 41.24
C GLY A 866 9.04 -1.56 40.11
N PHE A 867 8.76 -0.26 40.25
CA PHE A 867 8.15 0.56 39.18
C PHE A 867 8.90 0.40 37.89
N TRP A 868 10.20 0.48 38.01
CA TRP A 868 11.10 0.37 36.90
C TRP A 868 11.05 -0.97 36.19
N LYS A 869 11.10 -2.08 36.93
CA LYS A 869 10.95 -3.43 36.37
C LYS A 869 9.63 -3.58 35.59
N TRP A 870 8.52 -3.12 36.17
CA TRP A 870 7.21 -3.23 35.54
C TRP A 870 7.04 -2.29 34.33
N TRP A 871 7.50 -1.04 34.45
CA TRP A 871 7.43 -0.04 33.39
C TRP A 871 8.36 -0.38 32.23
N SER A 872 9.64 -0.70 32.51
CA SER A 872 10.59 -1.10 31.48
C SER A 872 10.13 -2.38 30.78
N THR A 873 9.67 -3.41 31.50
CA THR A 873 9.14 -4.63 30.85
C THR A 873 7.94 -4.31 29.96
N GLY A 874 7.00 -3.48 30.40
CA GLY A 874 5.83 -3.11 29.59
C GLY A 874 6.16 -2.20 28.39
N TYR A 875 6.98 -1.18 28.61
CA TYR A 875 7.42 -0.22 27.60
C TYR A 875 8.34 -0.87 26.57
N LEU A 876 9.32 -1.66 27.02
CA LEU A 876 10.21 -2.45 26.17
C LEU A 876 9.45 -3.56 25.46
N GLN A 877 8.44 -4.21 26.05
CA GLN A 877 7.59 -5.14 25.31
C GLN A 877 6.78 -4.46 24.21
N CYS A 878 6.39 -3.20 24.38
CA CYS A 878 5.73 -2.42 23.32
C CYS A 878 6.71 -2.01 22.21
N LEU A 879 7.98 -1.71 22.53
CA LEU A 879 9.04 -1.40 21.55
C LEU A 879 9.68 -2.66 20.92
N GLN A 880 9.67 -3.78 21.64
CA GLN A 880 10.07 -5.12 21.19
C GLN A 880 8.89 -5.89 20.58
N ALA A 881 7.71 -5.28 20.41
CA ALA A 881 6.53 -5.92 19.85
C ALA A 881 6.72 -6.24 18.36
N ILE A 882 7.47 -7.29 18.10
CA ILE A 882 7.31 -8.17 16.96
C ILE A 882 6.28 -9.22 17.39
N SER A 883 5.12 -9.24 16.73
CA SER A 883 4.18 -10.35 16.83
C SER A 883 4.90 -11.62 16.36
N LYS A 884 5.39 -12.41 17.31
CA LYS A 884 6.38 -13.49 17.12
C LYS A 884 6.29 -14.25 15.77
N TRP A 885 7.41 -14.21 15.05
CA TRP A 885 8.02 -15.24 14.20
C TRP A 885 7.12 -16.04 13.25
N HIS A 886 6.70 -15.42 12.15
CA HIS A 886 6.27 -16.15 10.95
C HIS A 886 7.09 -15.82 9.69
N HIS A 887 7.94 -14.76 9.70
CA HIS A 887 8.79 -14.35 8.55
C HIS A 887 10.14 -13.73 9.00
N PRO A 888 11.21 -13.86 8.19
CA PRO A 888 12.51 -13.23 8.46
C PRO A 888 12.43 -11.69 8.34
N THR A 889 13.00 -10.97 9.31
CA THR A 889 12.99 -9.49 9.39
C THR A 889 14.40 -8.91 9.33
N HIS A 890 14.66 -7.98 8.41
CA HIS A 890 15.94 -7.26 8.24
C HIS A 890 15.91 -5.83 8.82
N GLN A 891 15.29 -5.64 10.00
CA GLN A 891 15.11 -4.32 10.60
C GLN A 891 16.39 -3.75 11.23
N LEU A 892 17.37 -4.61 11.56
CA LEU A 892 18.65 -4.24 12.14
C LEU A 892 19.69 -4.06 11.01
N ARG A 893 20.21 -2.85 10.83
CA ARG A 893 21.23 -2.51 9.83
C ARG A 893 22.51 -2.01 10.49
N ILE A 894 23.64 -2.12 9.81
CA ILE A 894 24.87 -1.40 10.19
C ILE A 894 24.53 0.10 10.21
N GLY A 895 24.91 0.79 11.28
CA GLY A 895 24.55 2.19 11.56
C GLY A 895 23.31 2.39 12.44
N SER A 896 22.51 1.34 12.72
CA SER A 896 21.30 1.49 13.54
C SER A 896 21.65 1.85 15.00
N LEU A 897 21.00 2.88 15.55
CA LEU A 897 21.11 3.24 16.97
C LEU A 897 20.17 2.35 17.81
N VAL A 898 20.74 1.68 18.81
CA VAL A 898 20.05 0.71 19.66
C VAL A 898 20.39 0.95 21.13
N LEU A 899 19.47 0.59 22.03
CA LEU A 899 19.77 0.52 23.46
C LEU A 899 20.30 -0.88 23.81
N LEU A 900 21.46 -0.95 24.46
CA LEU A 900 22.01 -2.19 24.99
C LEU A 900 21.42 -2.45 26.39
N THR A 901 20.65 -3.52 26.53
CA THR A 901 20.09 -3.90 27.82
C THR A 901 21.17 -4.57 28.68
N ASP A 902 21.57 -3.95 29.77
CA ASP A 902 22.44 -4.54 30.80
C ASP A 902 21.67 -4.64 32.11
N GLU A 903 21.57 -5.84 32.66
CA GLU A 903 20.81 -6.14 33.88
C GLU A 903 21.45 -5.51 35.14
N ARG A 904 22.71 -5.08 35.07
CA ARG A 904 23.45 -4.44 36.18
C ARG A 904 23.17 -2.94 36.30
N PHE A 905 22.70 -2.30 35.22
CA PHE A 905 22.46 -0.87 35.17
C PHE A 905 20.96 -0.55 35.02
N PRO A 906 20.46 0.53 35.62
CA PRO A 906 19.09 0.97 35.34
C PRO A 906 19.01 1.44 33.87
N PRO A 907 17.96 1.10 33.09
CA PRO A 907 17.64 1.70 31.79
C PRO A 907 17.77 3.22 31.59
N THR A 908 17.79 4.07 32.62
CA THR A 908 18.12 5.51 32.49
C THR A 908 19.60 5.74 32.19
N LYS A 909 20.43 4.72 32.41
CA LYS A 909 21.88 4.68 32.18
C LYS A 909 22.29 3.55 31.23
N TRP A 910 21.36 2.93 30.52
CA TRP A 910 21.73 1.97 29.49
C TRP A 910 22.53 2.67 28.39
N PRO A 911 23.68 2.11 28.00
CA PRO A 911 24.48 2.74 26.97
C PRO A 911 23.72 2.66 25.65
N LEU A 912 23.55 3.82 25.01
CA LEU A 912 23.23 3.89 23.61
C LEU A 912 24.42 3.33 22.83
N ALA A 913 24.11 2.51 21.83
CA ALA A 913 25.12 1.84 21.04
C ALA A 913 24.72 1.85 19.56
N ARG A 914 25.69 1.97 18.68
CA ARG A 914 25.48 1.90 17.23
C ARG A 914 25.95 0.55 16.70
N VAL A 915 25.18 -0.08 15.82
CA VAL A 915 25.51 -1.38 15.25
C VAL A 915 26.60 -1.21 14.20
N THR A 916 27.76 -1.83 14.40
CA THR A 916 28.92 -1.70 13.51
C THR A 916 29.09 -2.87 12.55
N ALA A 917 28.68 -4.08 12.95
CA ALA A 917 28.69 -5.25 12.07
C ALA A 917 27.54 -6.22 12.40
N LEU A 918 27.05 -6.89 11.36
CA LEU A 918 26.04 -7.95 11.47
C LEU A 918 26.72 -9.30 11.27
N HIS A 919 26.49 -10.26 12.18
CA HIS A 919 27.01 -11.63 12.07
C HIS A 919 25.87 -12.61 11.70
N PRO A 920 25.61 -12.85 10.41
CA PRO A 920 24.62 -13.83 9.96
C PRO A 920 25.06 -15.27 10.23
N GLY A 921 24.12 -16.14 10.61
CA GLY A 921 24.35 -17.59 10.72
C GLY A 921 24.40 -18.30 9.37
N SER A 922 24.61 -19.62 9.37
CA SER A 922 24.66 -20.45 8.15
C SER A 922 23.34 -20.48 7.35
N ASP A 923 22.24 -20.10 7.99
CA ASP A 923 20.91 -19.93 7.40
C ASP A 923 20.63 -18.49 6.89
N GLY A 924 21.65 -17.62 6.90
CA GLY A 924 21.56 -16.23 6.43
C GLY A 924 20.84 -15.29 7.40
N LEU A 925 20.51 -15.73 8.62
CA LEU A 925 19.80 -14.92 9.63
C LEU A 925 20.76 -14.36 10.68
N THR A 926 20.77 -13.03 10.85
CA THR A 926 21.59 -12.33 11.85
C THR A 926 21.02 -12.48 13.25
N ARG A 927 21.73 -13.21 14.11
CA ARG A 927 21.36 -13.40 15.53
C ARG A 927 22.34 -12.71 16.49
N VAL A 928 23.51 -12.33 16.00
CA VAL A 928 24.58 -11.68 16.76
C VAL A 928 25.06 -10.46 15.98
N VAL A 929 25.34 -9.37 16.68
CA VAL A 929 25.85 -8.13 16.09
C VAL A 929 27.00 -7.58 16.92
N SER A 930 27.94 -6.91 16.25
CA SER A 930 28.92 -6.05 16.93
C SER A 930 28.35 -4.65 17.03
N ILE A 931 28.48 -4.06 18.22
CA ILE A 931 27.99 -2.73 18.56
C ILE A 931 29.14 -1.90 19.12
N ARG A 932 29.10 -0.59 18.85
CA ARG A 932 29.97 0.41 19.47
C ARG A 932 29.18 1.19 20.51
N THR A 933 29.67 1.20 21.74
CA THR A 933 29.26 2.17 22.77
C THR A 933 30.27 3.32 22.77
N ALA A 934 29.98 4.43 23.47
CA ALA A 934 30.90 5.56 23.58
C ALA A 934 32.30 5.20 24.13
N GLN A 935 32.45 4.04 24.77
CA GLN A 935 33.68 3.65 25.47
C GLN A 935 34.34 2.38 24.90
N THR A 936 33.56 1.44 24.34
CA THR A 936 34.07 0.12 23.91
C THR A 936 33.27 -0.50 22.76
N MET A 937 33.92 -1.40 22.02
CA MET A 937 33.30 -2.27 21.02
C MET A 937 32.93 -3.62 21.65
N LEU A 938 31.67 -4.06 21.47
CA LEU A 938 31.15 -5.28 22.09
C LEU A 938 30.38 -6.11 21.05
N THR A 939 30.46 -7.45 21.17
CA THR A 939 29.62 -8.36 20.37
C THR A 939 28.50 -8.90 21.25
N ARG A 940 27.23 -8.73 20.82
CA ARG A 940 26.04 -9.06 21.61
C ARG A 940 24.93 -9.71 20.75
N PRO A 941 24.15 -10.63 21.33
CA PRO A 941 22.99 -11.20 20.63
C PRO A 941 21.89 -10.15 20.47
N ILE A 942 21.13 -10.21 19.37
CA ILE A 942 20.05 -9.25 19.06
C ILE A 942 18.97 -9.20 20.15
N ALA A 943 18.80 -10.28 20.93
CA ALA A 943 17.84 -10.36 22.03
C ALA A 943 18.15 -9.41 23.21
N LYS A 944 19.38 -8.89 23.29
CA LYS A 944 19.82 -7.91 24.31
C LYS A 944 19.83 -6.48 23.77
N LEU A 945 19.24 -6.24 22.60
CA LEU A 945 19.19 -4.96 21.93
C LEU A 945 17.73 -4.51 21.74
N VAL A 946 17.50 -3.21 21.88
CA VAL A 946 16.19 -2.60 21.65
C VAL A 946 16.34 -1.59 20.52
N ILE A 947 15.63 -1.84 19.41
CA ILE A 947 15.64 -0.97 18.25
C ILE A 947 14.76 0.25 18.54
N LEU A 948 15.32 1.44 18.41
CA LEU A 948 14.57 2.69 18.56
C LEU A 948 13.73 2.94 17.29
N PRO A 949 12.50 3.48 17.39
CA PRO A 949 11.61 3.72 16.25
C PRO A 949 12.02 4.98 15.47
N ILE A 950 13.24 4.97 14.95
CA ILE A 950 13.81 6.07 14.18
C ILE A 950 13.79 5.62 12.72
N SER A 951 13.21 6.43 11.84
CA SER A 951 13.36 6.20 10.41
C SER A 951 14.77 6.65 10.05
N PRO A 952 15.62 5.82 9.45
CA PRO A 952 16.84 6.34 8.86
C PRO A 952 16.40 7.35 7.80
N SER A 953 16.79 8.61 7.98
CA SER A 953 16.87 9.59 6.92
C SER A 953 17.50 8.91 5.70
N GLU A 954 16.87 9.08 4.54
CA GLU A 954 17.34 8.51 3.29
C GLU A 954 18.74 9.07 2.97
N GLU A 955 19.76 8.25 3.19
CA GLU A 955 20.99 8.24 2.39
C GLU A 955 20.98 7.04 1.42
#